data_AF-A0A950EGJ4-F1
#
_entry.id   AF-A0A950EGJ4-F1
#
_cell.length_a   1.000
_cell.length_b   1.000
_cell.length_c   1.000
_cell.angle_alpha   90.00
_cell.angle_beta   90.00
_cell.angle_gamma   90.00
#
_symmetry.space_group_name_H-M   'P 1'
#
loop_
_entity.id
_entity.type
_entity.pdbx_description
1 polymer ?
#
loop_
_entity_poly.entity_id
_entity_poly.type
_entity_poly.pdbx_seq_one_letter_code
_entity_poly.pdbx_strand_id
1 'polypeptide(L)'
;MHWTAAQPGCLDAERELILIDQTPGEIVFLSAADTDLSCVSSVWGPRFGNRLRIAHAFSLRQPVAADHYIETVVRKSKLIIARLLGGRAYFAHFIQGLLDLKEEAALPKCLILPGSDEEELVALSDFPPAVCSRMSEFFQQGGTENMRRAAEGVDQLLANRHVLSEPVPMPEFGTYKTSSGSGTGTIWICFYRAWLQAGDLDVVDALFSALEEKGLRVHCFYSVSLRSPAAQINLLARAQDLRPDVVVMMQSFSICLNDGERVSLLEELDCPILQVPVALCSREAWLGSLGGLAPAEIAMNVALPEIDGRLFGTVIGFKEEETRLAEVEFTLKRLKPDETQMRHVADWVRNWASLRQVPNPDKRLAIVLSNYPNRDGRIGNGVGLDTPASVVKLLSRLSAAGYLVKPFPRDGEELMGWLQSGVTNDSERSYGKPCYQEMNREKFEAFLDSLPAKRRDELRRDWQCPLSQDIPVAGIILGNVFVGIQPPRGYSLQPQAIYHSPTLPPPPGYLAFYLWIRETFNAHAVVHLGKHGNLEWLPGRSVALGEDDYPWLCLGCLPHFYPFIVNNPGEGSQAKRRTAAGSVDHLTPPLARAGLYGDLEKMERLLEEYAHCLSLYPSRAAELAEEIEQTLKSSSWSGDLPAGATSVEAIGNFLCEIKESQIRSALHVLGERPTGEREIDFLLSLVRVPSGDRPGL
;
A
#
# COMPACT_ATOMS: atom_id res chain seq x y z
N MET A 1 -36.75 -19.88 -6.94
CA MET A 1 -35.84 -19.44 -5.84
C MET A 1 -34.87 -20.56 -5.60
N HIS A 2 -33.59 -20.37 -5.94
CA HIS A 2 -32.53 -21.34 -5.66
C HIS A 2 -32.02 -21.10 -4.25
N TRP A 3 -31.95 -22.19 -3.47
CA TRP A 3 -31.50 -22.22 -2.09
C TRP A 3 -30.04 -22.67 -2.14
N THR A 4 -29.11 -21.83 -1.75
CA THR A 4 -27.70 -22.20 -1.65
C THR A 4 -27.33 -22.36 -0.18
N ALA A 5 -26.84 -23.54 0.18
CA ALA A 5 -26.07 -23.69 1.41
C ALA A 5 -24.82 -22.82 1.28
N ALA A 6 -24.44 -22.12 2.35
CA ALA A 6 -23.26 -21.27 2.36
C ALA A 6 -22.05 -22.04 1.80
N GLN A 7 -21.47 -21.56 0.70
CA GLN A 7 -20.24 -22.14 0.16
C GLN A 7 -19.08 -21.72 1.08
N PRO A 8 -18.28 -22.69 1.58
CA PRO A 8 -17.09 -22.36 2.37
C PRO A 8 -16.17 -21.41 1.59
N GLY A 9 -15.72 -20.33 2.24
CA GLY A 9 -14.74 -19.40 1.66
C GLY A 9 -15.28 -18.12 0.99
N CYS A 10 -16.61 -17.94 0.85
CA CYS A 10 -17.18 -16.68 0.38
C CYS A 10 -17.51 -15.76 1.57
N LEU A 11 -16.73 -14.68 1.75
CA LEU A 11 -16.92 -13.74 2.87
C LEU A 11 -17.84 -12.56 2.54
N ASP A 12 -18.16 -12.33 1.26
CA ASP A 12 -19.11 -11.32 0.79
C ASP A 12 -20.56 -11.87 0.86
N ALA A 13 -21.09 -11.98 2.08
CA ALA A 13 -22.43 -12.50 2.35
C ALA A 13 -23.57 -11.48 2.09
N GLU A 14 -23.28 -10.30 1.55
CA GLU A 14 -24.24 -9.19 1.48
C GLU A 14 -25.44 -9.42 0.54
N ARG A 15 -25.39 -10.44 -0.33
CA ARG A 15 -26.40 -10.62 -1.40
C ARG A 15 -27.13 -11.96 -1.43
N GLU A 16 -26.78 -12.93 -0.58
CA GLU A 16 -27.42 -14.25 -0.60
C GLU A 16 -28.45 -14.41 0.53
N LEU A 17 -29.54 -15.13 0.25
CA LEU A 17 -30.51 -15.54 1.28
C LEU A 17 -29.92 -16.73 2.04
N ILE A 18 -29.44 -16.48 3.27
CA ILE A 18 -28.82 -17.48 4.12
C ILE A 18 -29.76 -17.80 5.28
N LEU A 19 -30.32 -19.01 5.28
CA LEU A 19 -31.05 -19.54 6.43
C LEU A 19 -30.08 -20.12 7.45
N ILE A 20 -30.27 -19.76 8.72
CA ILE A 20 -29.45 -20.26 9.82
C ILE A 20 -30.07 -21.58 10.31
N ASP A 21 -29.46 -22.69 9.93
CA ASP A 21 -29.89 -24.02 10.36
C ASP A 21 -29.13 -24.43 11.63
N GLN A 22 -29.80 -24.30 12.77
CA GLN A 22 -29.32 -24.68 14.09
C GLN A 22 -30.41 -25.43 14.86
N THR A 23 -30.01 -26.38 15.69
CA THR A 23 -30.90 -27.00 16.68
C THR A 23 -31.19 -26.01 17.82
N PRO A 24 -32.34 -26.11 18.52
CA PRO A 24 -32.65 -25.22 19.64
C PRO A 24 -31.67 -25.34 20.81
N GLY A 25 -31.22 -24.21 21.35
CA GLY A 25 -30.45 -24.10 22.59
C GLY A 25 -31.26 -23.41 23.69
N GLU A 26 -30.84 -23.56 24.96
CA GLU A 26 -31.44 -22.80 26.07
C GLU A 26 -31.08 -21.31 26.02
N ILE A 27 -29.90 -20.98 25.49
CA ILE A 27 -29.37 -19.62 25.33
C ILE A 27 -29.11 -19.38 23.86
N VAL A 28 -29.60 -18.26 23.34
CA VAL A 28 -29.29 -17.78 21.98
C VAL A 28 -28.51 -16.48 22.11
N PHE A 29 -27.28 -16.44 21.61
CA PHE A 29 -26.48 -15.23 21.52
C PHE A 29 -26.34 -14.80 20.05
N LEU A 30 -26.74 -13.58 19.76
CA LEU A 30 -26.66 -12.97 18.44
C LEU A 30 -25.82 -11.70 18.52
N SER A 31 -24.87 -11.57 17.60
CA SER A 31 -24.15 -10.31 17.40
C SER A 31 -23.92 -10.02 15.94
N ALA A 32 -23.88 -8.73 15.59
CA ALA A 32 -23.42 -8.24 14.29
C ALA A 32 -21.89 -8.08 14.21
N ALA A 33 -21.16 -8.27 15.32
CA ALA A 33 -19.72 -8.09 15.40
C ALA A 33 -19.01 -9.44 15.62
N ASP A 34 -18.13 -9.81 14.69
CA ASP A 34 -17.32 -11.04 14.80
C ASP A 34 -16.45 -11.07 16.06
N THR A 35 -16.03 -9.90 16.57
CA THR A 35 -15.27 -9.79 17.83
C THR A 35 -16.05 -10.35 19.01
N ASP A 36 -17.35 -10.08 19.09
CA ASP A 36 -18.20 -10.62 20.15
C ASP A 36 -18.38 -12.13 19.98
N LEU A 37 -18.66 -12.56 18.75
CA LEU A 37 -18.90 -13.98 18.45
C LEU A 37 -17.66 -14.83 18.73
N SER A 38 -16.46 -14.29 18.46
CA SER A 38 -15.19 -14.96 18.78
C SER A 38 -14.95 -15.05 20.29
N CYS A 39 -15.23 -13.98 21.02
CA CYS A 39 -15.13 -13.96 22.48
C CYS A 39 -16.14 -14.90 23.16
N VAL A 40 -17.39 -14.85 22.74
CA VAL A 40 -18.46 -15.69 23.28
C VAL A 40 -18.20 -17.15 22.94
N SER A 41 -17.81 -17.48 21.71
CA SER A 41 -17.53 -18.87 21.35
C SER A 41 -16.39 -19.47 22.17
N SER A 42 -15.32 -18.72 22.41
CA SER A 42 -14.16 -19.19 23.19
C SER A 42 -14.40 -19.27 24.70
N VAL A 43 -15.20 -18.37 25.28
CA VAL A 43 -15.40 -18.32 26.74
C VAL A 43 -16.71 -18.97 27.17
N TRP A 44 -17.80 -18.72 26.45
CA TRP A 44 -19.13 -19.24 26.79
C TRP A 44 -19.35 -20.64 26.22
N GLY A 45 -18.73 -20.96 25.07
CA GLY A 45 -18.80 -22.29 24.46
C GLY A 45 -18.43 -23.40 25.45
N PRO A 46 -17.22 -23.40 26.04
CA PRO A 46 -16.83 -24.41 27.04
C PRO A 46 -17.71 -24.45 28.30
N ARG A 47 -18.39 -23.33 28.64
CA ARG A 47 -19.24 -23.24 29.83
C ARG A 47 -20.64 -23.81 29.60
N PHE A 48 -21.26 -23.51 28.47
CA PHE A 48 -22.65 -23.84 28.19
C PHE A 48 -22.81 -25.00 27.20
N GLY A 49 -21.80 -25.29 26.39
CA GLY A 49 -21.80 -26.36 25.39
C GLY A 49 -23.05 -26.32 24.51
N ASN A 50 -23.73 -27.46 24.40
CA ASN A 50 -24.95 -27.63 23.62
C ASN A 50 -26.16 -26.81 24.08
N ARG A 51 -26.09 -26.12 25.22
CA ARG A 51 -27.15 -25.20 25.68
C ARG A 51 -27.07 -23.84 25.00
N LEU A 52 -25.96 -23.50 24.36
CA LEU A 52 -25.73 -22.20 23.72
C LEU A 52 -25.80 -22.33 22.20
N ARG A 53 -26.50 -21.39 21.54
CA ARG A 53 -26.40 -21.15 20.10
C ARG A 53 -25.83 -19.76 19.86
N ILE A 54 -24.85 -19.70 18.97
CA ILE A 54 -24.20 -18.47 18.55
C ILE A 54 -24.50 -18.28 17.07
N ALA A 55 -24.95 -17.09 16.69
CA ALA A 55 -25.14 -16.79 15.29
C ALA A 55 -24.87 -15.31 14.96
N HIS A 56 -24.43 -15.08 13.73
CA HIS A 56 -24.21 -13.74 13.21
C HIS A 56 -25.56 -13.10 12.85
N ALA A 57 -25.84 -11.91 13.37
CA ALA A 57 -27.16 -11.29 13.27
C ALA A 57 -27.50 -10.83 11.83
N PHE A 58 -26.50 -10.61 10.98
CA PHE A 58 -26.70 -10.00 9.66
C PHE A 58 -27.69 -10.72 8.74
N SER A 59 -27.74 -12.06 8.75
CA SER A 59 -28.71 -12.81 7.94
C SER A 59 -30.16 -12.55 8.38
N LEU A 60 -30.37 -12.17 9.65
CA LEU A 60 -31.69 -11.85 10.23
C LEU A 60 -32.23 -10.48 9.79
N ARG A 61 -31.49 -9.73 8.96
CA ARG A 61 -32.03 -8.55 8.26
C ARG A 61 -33.11 -8.94 7.25
N GLN A 62 -33.03 -10.15 6.72
CA GLN A 62 -33.97 -10.63 5.73
C GLN A 62 -35.20 -11.22 6.43
N PRO A 63 -36.43 -10.78 6.11
CA PRO A 63 -37.64 -11.22 6.81
C PRO A 63 -37.79 -12.74 6.90
N VAL A 64 -37.56 -13.44 5.78
CA VAL A 64 -37.69 -14.91 5.71
C VAL A 64 -36.70 -15.63 6.64
N ALA A 65 -35.46 -15.14 6.73
CA ALA A 65 -34.46 -15.73 7.61
C ALA A 65 -34.76 -15.44 9.08
N ALA A 66 -35.24 -14.23 9.39
CA ALA A 66 -35.68 -13.85 10.72
C ALA A 66 -36.86 -14.71 11.20
N ASP A 67 -37.94 -14.82 10.40
CA ASP A 67 -39.11 -15.63 10.72
C ASP A 67 -38.74 -17.09 10.96
N HIS A 68 -37.92 -17.64 10.04
CA HIS A 68 -37.45 -19.01 10.16
C HIS A 68 -36.70 -19.24 11.47
N TYR A 69 -35.70 -18.40 11.79
CA TYR A 69 -34.88 -18.57 12.99
C TYR A 69 -35.66 -18.34 14.28
N ILE A 70 -36.63 -17.40 14.26
CA ILE A 70 -37.51 -17.15 15.39
C ILE A 70 -38.34 -18.41 15.72
N GLU A 71 -38.98 -19.00 14.71
CA GLU A 71 -39.84 -20.18 14.90
C GLU A 71 -39.06 -21.46 15.21
N THR A 72 -37.92 -21.67 14.56
CA THR A 72 -37.17 -22.93 14.71
C THR A 72 -36.31 -22.96 15.96
N VAL A 73 -35.67 -21.85 16.32
CA VAL A 73 -34.66 -21.77 17.39
C VAL A 73 -35.10 -20.85 18.54
N VAL A 74 -35.39 -19.57 18.29
CA VAL A 74 -35.57 -18.57 19.35
C VAL A 74 -36.75 -18.89 20.26
N ARG A 75 -37.92 -19.21 19.69
CA ARG A 75 -39.17 -19.54 20.42
C ARG A 75 -39.00 -20.68 21.43
N LYS A 76 -37.98 -21.53 21.26
CA LYS A 76 -37.70 -22.70 22.11
C LYS A 76 -36.59 -22.45 23.15
N SER A 77 -35.94 -21.28 23.10
CA SER A 77 -34.89 -20.91 24.04
C SER A 77 -35.48 -20.33 25.34
N LYS A 78 -34.66 -20.21 26.39
CA LYS A 78 -35.04 -19.57 27.67
C LYS A 78 -34.61 -18.11 27.72
N LEU A 79 -33.47 -17.81 27.10
CA LEU A 79 -32.86 -16.48 27.06
C LEU A 79 -32.30 -16.21 25.66
N ILE A 80 -32.66 -15.07 25.10
CA ILE A 80 -32.01 -14.51 23.92
C ILE A 80 -31.25 -13.23 24.29
N ILE A 81 -30.00 -13.15 23.85
CA ILE A 81 -29.13 -11.98 23.98
C ILE A 81 -28.78 -11.53 22.57
N ALA A 82 -29.30 -10.37 22.16
CA ALA A 82 -29.08 -9.81 20.83
C ALA A 82 -28.31 -8.49 20.96
N ARG A 83 -27.03 -8.49 20.56
CA ARG A 83 -26.20 -7.29 20.46
C ARG A 83 -26.17 -6.78 19.02
N LEU A 84 -26.89 -5.70 18.73
CA LEU A 84 -27.19 -5.28 17.36
C LEU A 84 -26.54 -3.93 17.01
N LEU A 85 -25.96 -3.81 15.83
CA LEU A 85 -25.37 -2.58 15.28
C LEU A 85 -26.27 -2.01 14.17
N GLY A 86 -26.61 -0.71 14.24
CA GLY A 86 -27.48 -0.04 13.26
C GLY A 86 -28.94 0.16 13.72
N GLY A 87 -29.23 -0.11 14.99
CA GLY A 87 -30.49 0.24 15.63
C GLY A 87 -31.69 -0.60 15.23
N ARG A 88 -32.87 -0.16 15.71
CA ARG A 88 -34.14 -0.87 15.49
C ARG A 88 -34.49 -0.99 14.01
N ALA A 89 -34.25 0.06 13.23
CA ALA A 89 -34.62 0.09 11.82
C ALA A 89 -33.87 -0.96 10.98
N TYR A 90 -32.59 -1.21 11.30
CA TYR A 90 -31.75 -2.12 10.53
C TYR A 90 -32.15 -3.60 10.70
N PHE A 91 -32.72 -3.95 11.85
CA PHE A 91 -33.23 -5.30 12.17
C PHE A 91 -34.75 -5.29 12.43
N ALA A 92 -35.51 -4.41 11.77
CA ALA A 92 -36.90 -4.13 12.11
C ALA A 92 -37.79 -5.38 12.19
N HIS A 93 -37.67 -6.28 11.20
CA HIS A 93 -38.50 -7.49 11.13
C HIS A 93 -38.16 -8.48 12.24
N PHE A 94 -36.87 -8.73 12.48
CA PHE A 94 -36.41 -9.61 13.56
C PHE A 94 -36.82 -9.07 14.94
N ILE A 95 -36.64 -7.77 15.18
CA ILE A 95 -37.05 -7.14 16.45
C ILE A 95 -38.56 -7.21 16.63
N GLN A 96 -39.35 -7.00 15.57
CA GLN A 96 -40.80 -7.11 15.67
C GLN A 96 -41.22 -8.53 16.08
N GLY A 97 -40.64 -9.57 15.46
CA GLY A 97 -40.94 -10.95 15.86
C GLY A 97 -40.54 -11.29 17.30
N LEU A 98 -39.48 -10.67 17.85
CA LEU A 98 -39.17 -10.79 19.29
C LEU A 98 -40.23 -10.11 20.17
N LEU A 99 -40.77 -8.97 19.76
CA LEU A 99 -41.84 -8.28 20.48
C LEU A 99 -43.15 -9.08 20.45
N ASP A 100 -43.48 -9.69 19.30
CA ASP A 100 -44.66 -10.52 19.16
C ASP A 100 -44.60 -11.74 20.11
N LEU A 101 -43.44 -12.39 20.24
CA LEU A 101 -43.22 -13.46 21.23
C LEU A 101 -43.43 -13.02 22.68
N LYS A 102 -43.10 -11.76 23.01
CA LYS A 102 -43.32 -11.20 24.35
C LYS A 102 -44.79 -10.99 24.65
N GLU A 103 -45.57 -10.50 23.68
CA GLU A 103 -47.01 -10.28 23.84
C GLU A 103 -47.76 -11.60 24.08
N GLU A 104 -47.26 -12.71 23.50
CA GLU A 104 -47.77 -14.07 23.74
C GLU A 104 -47.45 -14.62 25.15
N ALA A 105 -46.70 -13.86 25.98
CA ALA A 105 -46.15 -14.31 27.27
C ALA A 105 -45.34 -15.61 27.18
N ALA A 106 -44.78 -15.89 26.01
CA ALA A 106 -43.96 -17.06 25.73
C ALA A 106 -42.48 -16.83 26.11
N LEU A 107 -41.74 -17.90 26.36
CA LEU A 107 -40.27 -17.84 26.36
C LEU A 107 -39.77 -17.56 24.92
N PRO A 108 -38.60 -16.92 24.74
CA PRO A 108 -37.57 -16.58 25.75
C PRO A 108 -37.68 -15.18 26.35
N LYS A 109 -37.01 -14.96 27.49
CA LYS A 109 -36.68 -13.60 27.94
C LYS A 109 -35.66 -12.97 26.98
N CYS A 110 -35.85 -11.71 26.64
CA CYS A 110 -35.03 -10.99 25.67
C CYS A 110 -34.14 -9.93 26.34
N LEU A 111 -32.84 -10.00 26.07
CA LEU A 111 -31.85 -8.96 26.38
C LEU A 111 -31.33 -8.39 25.06
N ILE A 112 -31.75 -7.17 24.72
CA ILE A 112 -31.41 -6.49 23.47
C ILE A 112 -30.45 -5.35 23.79
N LEU A 113 -29.20 -5.50 23.38
CA LEU A 113 -28.09 -4.60 23.69
C LEU A 113 -27.67 -3.84 22.43
N PRO A 114 -27.35 -2.54 22.54
CA PRO A 114 -26.84 -1.81 21.39
C PRO A 114 -25.35 -2.10 21.18
N GLY A 115 -24.96 -2.18 19.90
CA GLY A 115 -23.58 -2.27 19.46
C GLY A 115 -22.83 -0.94 19.45
N SER A 116 -23.58 0.17 19.52
CA SER A 116 -23.17 1.59 19.50
C SER A 116 -23.92 2.37 20.60
N ASP A 117 -23.81 3.69 20.65
CA ASP A 117 -24.45 4.57 21.67
C ASP A 117 -25.99 4.75 21.48
N GLU A 118 -26.67 3.74 20.93
CA GLU A 118 -28.10 3.79 20.61
C GLU A 118 -28.98 3.24 21.75
N GLU A 119 -29.50 4.13 22.61
CA GLU A 119 -30.25 3.72 23.81
C GLU A 119 -31.62 3.06 23.53
N GLU A 120 -32.20 3.28 22.33
CA GLU A 120 -33.54 2.80 21.97
C GLU A 120 -33.69 1.27 22.06
N LEU A 121 -32.62 0.52 21.82
CA LEU A 121 -32.64 -0.95 21.87
C LEU A 121 -32.76 -1.48 23.30
N VAL A 122 -32.23 -0.75 24.29
CA VAL A 122 -32.26 -1.17 25.69
C VAL A 122 -33.69 -1.22 26.22
N ALA A 123 -34.54 -0.28 25.79
CA ALA A 123 -35.95 -0.21 26.17
C ALA A 123 -36.76 -1.43 25.70
N LEU A 124 -36.24 -2.21 24.74
CA LEU A 124 -36.87 -3.42 24.22
C LEU A 124 -36.49 -4.68 25.02
N SER A 125 -35.67 -4.57 26.07
CA SER A 125 -35.25 -5.71 26.91
C SER A 125 -36.28 -6.04 28.01
N ASP A 126 -36.36 -7.31 28.42
CA ASP A 126 -37.21 -7.76 29.55
C ASP A 126 -36.56 -7.56 30.92
N PHE A 127 -35.36 -6.96 30.94
CA PHE A 127 -34.54 -6.81 32.13
C PHE A 127 -34.45 -5.33 32.56
N PRO A 128 -34.24 -5.05 33.87
CA PRO A 128 -34.06 -3.68 34.33
C PRO A 128 -32.90 -2.97 33.61
N PRO A 129 -32.98 -1.65 33.35
CA PRO A 129 -31.94 -0.91 32.64
C PRO A 129 -30.53 -1.12 33.21
N ALA A 130 -30.39 -1.20 34.54
CA ALA A 130 -29.10 -1.47 35.19
C ALA A 130 -28.47 -2.81 34.79
N VAL A 131 -29.28 -3.85 34.57
CA VAL A 131 -28.81 -5.17 34.09
C VAL A 131 -28.35 -5.06 32.64
N CYS A 132 -29.12 -4.37 31.80
CA CYS A 132 -28.78 -4.15 30.39
C CYS A 132 -27.48 -3.34 30.25
N SER A 133 -27.35 -2.23 30.98
CA SER A 133 -26.14 -1.41 31.02
C SER A 133 -24.94 -2.24 31.48
N ARG A 134 -25.07 -3.01 32.56
CA ARG A 134 -23.96 -3.84 33.06
C ARG A 134 -23.54 -4.94 32.07
N MET A 135 -24.49 -5.59 31.41
CA MET A 135 -24.18 -6.55 30.36
C MET A 135 -23.50 -5.88 29.17
N SER A 136 -23.98 -4.71 28.72
CA SER A 136 -23.34 -3.91 27.67
C SER A 136 -21.91 -3.52 28.05
N GLU A 137 -21.67 -3.11 29.29
CA GLU A 137 -20.33 -2.74 29.79
C GLU A 137 -19.33 -3.90 29.66
N PHE A 138 -19.73 -5.16 29.92
CA PHE A 138 -18.81 -6.30 29.72
C PHE A 138 -18.35 -6.41 28.26
N PHE A 139 -19.23 -6.21 27.29
CA PHE A 139 -18.88 -6.24 25.86
C PHE A 139 -18.11 -4.99 25.42
N GLN A 140 -18.46 -3.80 25.94
CA GLN A 140 -17.75 -2.55 25.66
C GLN A 140 -16.31 -2.55 26.20
N GLN A 141 -16.10 -3.10 27.40
CA GLN A 141 -14.76 -3.26 27.96
C GLN A 141 -14.02 -4.40 27.26
N GLY A 142 -14.72 -5.50 26.95
CA GLY A 142 -14.19 -6.66 26.24
C GLY A 142 -13.17 -7.45 27.05
N GLY A 143 -12.53 -8.44 26.42
CA GLY A 143 -11.52 -9.29 27.03
C GLY A 143 -12.10 -10.50 27.76
N THR A 144 -11.28 -11.55 27.85
CA THR A 144 -11.67 -12.89 28.36
C THR A 144 -12.29 -12.84 29.76
N GLU A 145 -11.76 -12.00 30.65
CA GLU A 145 -12.26 -11.86 32.03
C GLU A 145 -13.66 -11.24 32.09
N ASN A 146 -13.93 -10.20 31.30
CA ASN A 146 -15.26 -9.62 31.22
C ASN A 146 -16.25 -10.58 30.55
N MET A 147 -15.81 -11.34 29.54
CA MET A 147 -16.65 -12.39 28.94
C MET A 147 -16.98 -13.51 29.91
N ARG A 148 -16.04 -13.87 30.81
CA ARG A 148 -16.28 -14.83 31.89
C ARG A 148 -17.31 -14.31 32.89
N ARG A 149 -17.18 -13.04 33.31
CA ARG A 149 -18.15 -12.36 34.19
C ARG A 149 -19.53 -12.23 33.55
N ALA A 150 -19.59 -11.93 32.25
CA ALA A 150 -20.83 -11.90 31.49
C ALA A 150 -21.49 -13.29 31.44
N ALA A 151 -20.71 -14.36 31.26
CA ALA A 151 -21.21 -15.74 31.31
C ALA A 151 -21.79 -16.10 32.68
N GLU A 152 -21.11 -15.70 33.77
CA GLU A 152 -21.66 -15.84 35.12
C GLU A 152 -22.96 -15.05 35.27
N GLY A 153 -23.02 -13.86 34.69
CA GLY A 153 -24.24 -13.06 34.62
C GLY A 153 -25.38 -13.78 33.91
N VAL A 154 -25.12 -14.46 32.79
CA VAL A 154 -26.11 -15.28 32.08
C VAL A 154 -26.69 -16.37 32.98
N ASP A 155 -25.87 -17.05 33.79
CA ASP A 155 -26.38 -18.03 34.78
C ASP A 155 -27.29 -17.38 35.82
N GLN A 156 -26.97 -16.15 36.25
CA GLN A 156 -27.83 -15.40 37.17
C GLN A 156 -29.18 -15.08 36.51
N LEU A 157 -29.16 -14.59 35.27
CA LEU A 157 -30.38 -14.26 34.52
C LEU A 157 -31.26 -15.49 34.29
N LEU A 158 -30.66 -16.64 33.95
CA LEU A 158 -31.37 -17.92 33.82
C LEU A 158 -31.98 -18.39 35.15
N ALA A 159 -31.34 -18.07 36.28
CA ALA A 159 -31.86 -18.32 37.62
C ALA A 159 -32.81 -17.23 38.14
N ASN A 160 -33.22 -16.26 37.29
CA ASN A 160 -34.03 -15.10 37.66
C ASN A 160 -33.40 -14.23 38.77
N ARG A 161 -32.07 -14.15 38.81
CA ARG A 161 -31.30 -13.27 39.70
C ARG A 161 -30.62 -12.18 38.89
N HIS A 162 -30.66 -10.93 39.37
CA HIS A 162 -30.16 -9.75 38.65
C HIS A 162 -28.86 -9.19 39.27
N VAL A 163 -28.06 -10.06 39.89
CA VAL A 163 -26.80 -9.68 40.55
C VAL A 163 -25.64 -9.95 39.60
N LEU A 164 -25.07 -8.89 39.03
CA LEU A 164 -23.95 -8.93 38.11
C LEU A 164 -22.70 -8.35 38.78
N SER A 165 -21.52 -8.90 38.47
CA SER A 165 -20.25 -8.36 38.93
C SER A 165 -19.90 -7.04 38.22
N GLU A 166 -18.95 -6.27 38.75
CA GLU A 166 -18.43 -5.08 38.07
C GLU A 166 -17.57 -5.49 36.86
N PRO A 167 -17.59 -4.75 35.75
CA PRO A 167 -16.67 -4.97 34.64
C PRO A 167 -15.25 -4.56 35.02
N VAL A 168 -14.26 -5.24 34.44
CA VAL A 168 -12.85 -4.83 34.50
C VAL A 168 -12.61 -3.79 33.41
N PRO A 169 -12.25 -2.53 33.75
CA PRO A 169 -11.96 -1.52 32.74
C PRO A 169 -10.76 -1.93 31.88
N MET A 170 -10.89 -1.80 30.56
CA MET A 170 -9.78 -1.90 29.62
C MET A 170 -9.47 -0.51 29.08
N PRO A 171 -8.27 0.03 29.33
CA PRO A 171 -7.86 1.34 28.81
C PRO A 171 -8.02 1.42 27.28
N GLU A 172 -8.25 2.63 26.75
CA GLU A 172 -8.38 2.83 25.31
C GLU A 172 -7.07 2.59 24.54
N PHE A 173 -5.93 2.75 25.22
CA PHE A 173 -4.60 2.49 24.71
C PHE A 173 -3.70 1.97 25.83
N GLY A 174 -2.70 1.15 25.47
CA GLY A 174 -1.83 0.56 26.47
C GLY A 174 -0.75 -0.35 25.91
N THR A 175 -0.04 -1.02 26.81
CA THR A 175 0.96 -2.04 26.47
C THR A 175 0.32 -3.41 26.57
N TYR A 176 0.46 -4.23 25.54
CA TYR A 176 0.07 -5.64 25.57
C TYR A 176 1.23 -6.53 26.01
N LYS A 177 2.36 -6.43 25.31
CA LYS A 177 3.50 -7.35 25.45
C LYS A 177 4.80 -6.63 25.17
N THR A 178 5.87 -7.00 25.88
CA THR A 178 7.20 -6.44 25.68
C THR A 178 8.24 -7.54 25.80
N SER A 179 9.28 -7.49 24.98
CA SER A 179 10.45 -8.37 25.11
C SER A 179 11.10 -8.24 26.49
N SER A 180 11.57 -9.36 27.03
CA SER A 180 12.22 -9.42 28.34
C SER A 180 13.73 -9.13 28.28
N GLY A 181 14.35 -9.16 27.09
CA GLY A 181 15.80 -9.03 26.89
C GLY A 181 16.25 -7.82 26.08
N SER A 182 17.57 -7.63 26.00
CA SER A 182 18.19 -6.62 25.15
C SER A 182 18.33 -7.12 23.70
N GLY A 183 17.53 -6.59 22.77
CA GLY A 183 17.72 -6.80 21.32
C GLY A 183 18.63 -5.76 20.67
N THR A 184 19.06 -6.02 19.43
CA THR A 184 19.93 -5.11 18.66
C THR A 184 19.22 -3.84 18.22
N GLY A 185 17.90 -3.88 17.97
CA GLY A 185 17.07 -2.72 17.65
C GLY A 185 15.70 -2.77 18.33
N THR A 186 15.09 -1.59 18.56
CA THR A 186 13.80 -1.44 19.25
C THR A 186 12.67 -1.30 18.23
N ILE A 187 11.68 -2.19 18.29
CA ILE A 187 10.55 -2.24 17.37
C ILE A 187 9.26 -2.04 18.14
N TRP A 188 8.40 -1.17 17.62
CA TRP A 188 7.05 -0.99 18.14
C TRP A 188 6.04 -1.66 17.21
N ILE A 189 5.13 -2.45 17.75
CA ILE A 189 3.96 -2.98 17.02
C ILE A 189 2.73 -2.24 17.52
N CYS A 190 2.00 -1.58 16.62
CA CYS A 190 0.77 -0.85 16.94
C CYS A 190 -0.44 -1.54 16.29
N PHE A 191 -1.37 -2.04 17.10
CA PHE A 191 -2.56 -2.77 16.63
C PHE A 191 -3.87 -2.29 17.30
N TYR A 192 -5.02 -2.77 16.81
CA TYR A 192 -6.31 -2.35 17.33
C TYR A 192 -6.63 -2.96 18.71
N ARG A 193 -7.14 -2.14 19.64
CA ARG A 193 -7.69 -2.58 20.92
C ARG A 193 -8.78 -3.65 20.74
N ALA A 194 -9.57 -3.55 19.67
CA ALA A 194 -10.63 -4.52 19.35
C ALA A 194 -10.12 -5.97 19.28
N TRP A 195 -8.86 -6.19 18.86
CA TRP A 195 -8.28 -7.54 18.79
C TRP A 195 -7.94 -8.08 20.18
N LEU A 196 -7.44 -7.21 21.07
CA LEU A 196 -7.24 -7.54 22.48
C LEU A 196 -8.58 -7.80 23.19
N GLN A 197 -9.62 -7.03 22.86
CA GLN A 197 -10.97 -7.24 23.36
C GLN A 197 -11.54 -8.58 22.91
N ALA A 198 -11.29 -8.96 21.65
CA ALA A 198 -11.74 -10.22 21.07
C ALA A 198 -10.91 -11.43 21.53
N GLY A 199 -9.71 -11.21 22.07
CA GLY A 199 -8.71 -12.28 22.31
C GLY A 199 -8.14 -12.86 21.00
N ASP A 200 -8.27 -12.14 19.88
CA ASP A 200 -7.83 -12.57 18.55
C ASP A 200 -6.43 -12.00 18.25
N LEU A 201 -5.44 -12.53 18.97
CA LEU A 201 -4.08 -11.98 19.05
C LEU A 201 -3.03 -12.86 18.35
N ASP A 202 -3.44 -13.98 17.75
CA ASP A 202 -2.51 -14.96 17.13
C ASP A 202 -1.57 -14.30 16.12
N VAL A 203 -2.09 -13.38 15.30
CA VAL A 203 -1.26 -12.60 14.36
C VAL A 203 -0.29 -11.66 15.07
N VAL A 204 -0.72 -10.99 16.14
CA VAL A 204 0.15 -10.07 16.91
C VAL A 204 1.26 -10.85 17.61
N ASP A 205 0.92 -11.98 18.22
CA ASP A 205 1.86 -12.84 18.94
C ASP A 205 2.84 -13.55 18.01
N ALA A 206 2.38 -13.99 16.83
CA ALA A 206 3.26 -14.58 15.83
C ALA A 206 4.22 -13.53 15.22
N LEU A 207 3.76 -12.30 14.95
CA LEU A 207 4.65 -11.22 14.49
C LEU A 207 5.67 -10.82 15.57
N PHE A 208 5.23 -10.71 16.83
CA PHE A 208 6.11 -10.47 17.97
C PHE A 208 7.21 -11.52 18.03
N SER A 209 6.84 -12.81 17.96
CA SER A 209 7.78 -13.92 18.02
C SER A 209 8.73 -13.93 16.82
N ALA A 210 8.22 -13.71 15.60
CA ALA A 210 9.04 -13.65 14.39
C ALA A 210 10.07 -12.52 14.44
N LEU A 211 9.76 -11.38 15.07
CA LEU A 211 10.69 -10.28 15.25
C LEU A 211 11.72 -10.55 16.36
N GLU A 212 11.31 -11.17 17.47
CA GLU A 212 12.25 -11.62 18.52
C GLU A 212 13.25 -12.66 18.01
N GLU A 213 12.81 -13.58 17.15
CA GLU A 213 13.70 -14.56 16.48
C GLU A 213 14.77 -13.90 15.60
N LYS A 214 14.52 -12.67 15.11
CA LYS A 214 15.53 -11.85 14.40
C LYS A 214 16.46 -11.09 15.35
N GLY A 215 16.34 -11.28 16.67
CA GLY A 215 17.14 -10.61 17.69
C GLY A 215 16.69 -9.18 18.01
N LEU A 216 15.48 -8.80 17.63
CA LEU A 216 14.92 -7.47 17.85
C LEU A 216 14.19 -7.37 19.20
N ARG A 217 14.21 -6.19 19.81
CA ARG A 217 13.46 -5.89 21.05
C ARG A 217 12.10 -5.32 20.68
N VAL A 218 11.03 -6.03 21.00
CA VAL A 218 9.68 -5.73 20.50
C VAL A 218 8.78 -5.24 21.62
N HIS A 219 8.00 -4.18 21.34
CA HIS A 219 7.00 -3.64 22.24
C HIS A 219 5.66 -3.51 21.51
N CYS A 220 4.64 -4.22 22.00
CA CYS A 220 3.31 -4.23 21.43
C CYS A 220 2.41 -3.24 22.16
N PHE A 221 1.89 -2.26 21.42
CA PHE A 221 0.95 -1.27 21.89
C PHE A 221 -0.39 -1.43 21.18
N TYR A 222 -1.46 -1.32 21.94
CA TYR A 222 -2.82 -1.30 21.41
C TYR A 222 -3.42 0.09 21.58
N SER A 223 -4.34 0.46 20.68
CA SER A 223 -5.22 1.61 20.86
C SER A 223 -6.54 1.42 20.13
N VAL A 224 -7.60 2.13 20.53
CA VAL A 224 -8.84 2.24 19.74
C VAL A 224 -8.52 2.90 18.40
N SER A 225 -7.82 4.03 18.43
CA SER A 225 -7.33 4.74 17.26
C SER A 225 -6.13 5.59 17.61
N LEU A 226 -5.10 5.55 16.77
CA LEU A 226 -3.99 6.50 16.84
C LEU A 226 -4.34 7.89 16.29
N ARG A 227 -5.58 8.14 15.84
CA ARG A 227 -6.08 9.53 15.64
C ARG A 227 -6.32 10.26 16.96
N SER A 228 -6.50 9.52 18.06
CA SER A 228 -6.72 10.13 19.38
C SER A 228 -5.46 10.88 19.84
N PRO A 229 -5.55 12.20 20.14
CA PRO A 229 -4.42 12.96 20.64
C PRO A 229 -3.83 12.36 21.93
N ALA A 230 -4.69 11.83 22.81
CA ALA A 230 -4.25 11.20 24.05
C ALA A 230 -3.38 9.95 23.80
N ALA A 231 -3.74 9.14 22.80
CA ALA A 231 -2.97 7.96 22.42
C ALA A 231 -1.60 8.36 21.82
N GLN A 232 -1.58 9.39 20.97
CA GLN A 232 -0.33 9.92 20.40
C GLN A 232 0.60 10.48 21.48
N ILE A 233 0.08 11.32 22.38
CA ILE A 233 0.85 11.87 23.52
C ILE A 233 1.42 10.76 24.40
N ASN A 234 0.64 9.69 24.63
CA ASN A 234 1.13 8.57 25.42
C ASN A 234 2.29 7.83 24.75
N LEU A 235 2.22 7.60 23.44
CA LEU A 235 3.32 7.00 22.70
C LEU A 235 4.55 7.92 22.67
N LEU A 236 4.39 9.23 22.48
CA LEU A 236 5.49 10.19 22.52
C LEU A 236 6.18 10.23 23.89
N ALA A 237 5.40 10.17 24.99
CA ALA A 237 5.97 10.07 26.33
C ALA A 237 6.82 8.81 26.48
N ARG A 238 6.38 7.66 25.95
CA ARG A 238 7.16 6.42 25.95
C ARG A 238 8.42 6.50 25.09
N ALA A 239 8.38 7.25 23.98
CA ALA A 239 9.52 7.43 23.09
C ALA A 239 10.70 8.17 23.76
N GLN A 240 10.45 8.91 24.85
CA GLN A 240 11.51 9.58 25.63
C GLN A 240 12.47 8.56 26.26
N ASP A 241 11.95 7.44 26.77
CA ASP A 241 12.74 6.38 27.40
C ASP A 241 13.05 5.23 26.42
N LEU A 242 12.18 5.03 25.43
CA LEU A 242 12.20 3.86 24.54
C LEU A 242 11.96 4.28 23.10
N ARG A 243 12.90 4.97 22.49
CA ARG A 243 12.74 5.40 21.09
C ARG A 243 12.77 4.19 20.13
N PRO A 244 11.79 4.06 19.21
CA PRO A 244 11.81 2.98 18.22
C PRO A 244 12.81 3.23 17.10
N ASP A 245 13.46 2.16 16.64
CA ASP A 245 14.19 2.14 15.38
C ASP A 245 13.25 1.99 14.19
N VAL A 246 12.15 1.24 14.37
CA VAL A 246 11.08 1.01 13.37
C VAL A 246 9.74 0.87 14.09
N VAL A 247 8.68 1.43 13.51
CA VAL A 247 7.29 1.18 13.95
C VAL A 247 6.58 0.33 12.90
N VAL A 248 5.95 -0.75 13.36
CA VAL A 248 5.14 -1.66 12.57
C VAL A 248 3.67 -1.37 12.86
N MET A 249 2.97 -0.82 11.87
CA MET A 249 1.58 -0.38 11.96
C MET A 249 0.65 -1.45 11.37
N MET A 250 -0.17 -2.03 12.24
CA MET A 250 -1.22 -2.98 11.87
C MET A 250 -2.60 -2.31 11.83
N GLN A 251 -2.72 -1.08 12.33
CA GLN A 251 -3.93 -0.28 12.24
C GLN A 251 -4.11 0.30 10.83
N SER A 252 -5.34 0.18 10.32
CA SER A 252 -5.79 0.79 9.08
C SER A 252 -6.07 2.29 9.27
N PHE A 253 -6.30 2.99 8.16
CA PHE A 253 -6.57 4.43 8.06
C PHE A 253 -5.38 5.35 8.38
N SER A 254 -5.46 6.55 7.84
CA SER A 254 -4.56 7.66 8.18
C SER A 254 -4.78 8.10 9.64
N ILE A 255 -3.71 8.46 10.36
CA ILE A 255 -3.75 9.02 11.72
C ILE A 255 -3.58 10.55 11.73
N CYS A 256 -3.16 11.13 10.60
CA CYS A 256 -3.08 12.57 10.44
C CYS A 256 -4.48 13.19 10.43
N LEU A 257 -4.63 14.29 11.17
CA LEU A 257 -5.81 15.15 11.13
C LEU A 257 -5.52 16.25 10.09
N ASN A 258 -6.46 16.56 9.20
CA ASN A 258 -6.29 17.54 8.11
C ASN A 258 -6.17 19.01 8.58
N ASP A 259 -5.76 19.26 9.82
CA ASP A 259 -5.85 20.57 10.47
C ASP A 259 -4.52 21.35 10.49
N GLY A 260 -3.70 21.23 9.45
CA GLY A 260 -2.67 22.22 9.03
C GLY A 260 -1.53 22.62 9.98
N GLU A 261 -1.57 22.30 11.28
CA GLU A 261 -0.70 22.92 12.30
C GLU A 261 0.03 21.95 13.24
N ARG A 262 -0.15 20.62 13.13
CA ARG A 262 0.50 19.68 14.07
C ARG A 262 1.55 18.81 13.39
N VAL A 263 2.75 18.84 13.97
CA VAL A 263 3.79 17.82 13.75
C VAL A 263 3.18 16.47 14.11
N SER A 264 3.19 15.54 13.16
CA SER A 264 2.59 14.22 13.35
C SER A 264 3.42 13.41 14.35
N LEU A 265 2.77 12.58 15.19
CA LEU A 265 3.45 11.54 16.00
C LEU A 265 4.58 10.85 15.21
N LEU A 266 4.33 10.57 13.93
CA LEU A 266 5.27 9.85 13.07
C LEU A 266 6.54 10.66 12.77
N GLU A 267 6.42 11.98 12.62
CA GLU A 267 7.55 12.88 12.37
C GLU A 267 8.43 13.01 13.63
N GLU A 268 7.83 13.13 14.81
CA GLU A 268 8.59 13.22 16.08
C GLU A 268 9.37 11.93 16.40
N LEU A 269 8.81 10.76 16.06
CA LEU A 269 9.51 9.48 16.24
C LEU A 269 10.77 9.39 15.38
N ASP A 270 10.76 10.01 14.19
CA ASP A 270 11.88 10.02 13.23
C ASP A 270 12.39 8.60 12.94
N CYS A 271 11.50 7.72 12.50
CA CYS A 271 11.82 6.34 12.16
C CYS A 271 10.93 5.82 11.02
N PRO A 272 11.33 4.77 10.30
CA PRO A 272 10.47 4.11 9.31
C PRO A 272 9.17 3.60 9.95
N ILE A 273 8.04 3.91 9.29
CA ILE A 273 6.72 3.44 9.68
C ILE A 273 6.24 2.44 8.64
N LEU A 274 6.17 1.16 9.00
CA LEU A 274 5.89 0.05 8.09
C LEU A 274 4.44 -0.41 8.26
N GLN A 275 3.62 -0.24 7.23
CA GLN A 275 2.21 -0.66 7.22
C GLN A 275 2.09 -2.13 6.81
N VAL A 276 1.61 -2.97 7.73
CA VAL A 276 1.42 -4.41 7.53
C VAL A 276 0.03 -4.86 8.04
N PRO A 277 -1.00 -4.78 7.18
CA PRO A 277 -2.36 -5.12 7.58
C PRO A 277 -2.59 -6.63 7.69
N VAL A 278 -3.72 -6.99 8.27
CA VAL A 278 -4.30 -8.34 8.16
C VAL A 278 -5.41 -8.28 7.12
N ALA A 279 -5.38 -9.18 6.14
CA ALA A 279 -6.42 -9.22 5.11
C ALA A 279 -7.73 -9.74 5.69
N LEU A 280 -8.84 -9.13 5.29
CA LEU A 280 -10.18 -9.54 5.69
C LEU A 280 -10.72 -10.71 4.86
N CYS A 281 -10.01 -11.09 3.78
CA CYS A 281 -10.29 -12.27 3.00
C CYS A 281 -9.53 -13.52 3.53
N SER A 282 -9.93 -14.71 3.07
CA SER A 282 -9.16 -15.93 3.31
C SER A 282 -7.87 -15.93 2.48
N ARG A 283 -6.88 -16.71 2.92
CA ARG A 283 -5.62 -16.91 2.20
C ARG A 283 -5.86 -17.49 0.81
N GLU A 284 -6.80 -18.41 0.67
CA GLU A 284 -7.16 -18.99 -0.62
C GLU A 284 -7.71 -17.93 -1.58
N ALA A 285 -8.61 -17.06 -1.11
CA ALA A 285 -9.15 -15.97 -1.92
C ALA A 285 -8.06 -14.98 -2.34
N TRP A 286 -7.11 -14.65 -1.45
CA TRP A 286 -5.96 -13.80 -1.78
C TRP A 286 -5.01 -14.45 -2.80
N LEU A 287 -4.73 -15.76 -2.67
CA LEU A 287 -3.92 -16.50 -3.64
C LEU A 287 -4.56 -16.53 -5.04
N GLY A 288 -5.89 -16.61 -5.10
CA GLY A 288 -6.67 -16.60 -6.35
C GLY A 288 -6.86 -15.20 -6.97
N SER A 289 -6.50 -14.13 -6.25
CA SER A 289 -6.76 -12.75 -6.68
C SER A 289 -5.54 -12.07 -7.28
N LEU A 290 -5.65 -11.59 -8.53
CA LEU A 290 -4.65 -10.68 -9.12
C LEU A 290 -4.70 -9.26 -8.53
N GLY A 291 -5.80 -8.90 -7.86
CA GLY A 291 -5.93 -7.63 -7.15
C GLY A 291 -5.19 -7.61 -5.81
N GLY A 292 -4.95 -8.78 -5.21
CA GLY A 292 -4.46 -8.91 -3.84
C GLY A 292 -5.58 -8.60 -2.85
N LEU A 293 -5.78 -7.32 -2.53
CA LEU A 293 -6.78 -6.84 -1.58
C LEU A 293 -8.08 -6.38 -2.26
N ALA A 294 -9.20 -6.42 -1.54
CA ALA A 294 -10.47 -5.84 -2.01
C ALA A 294 -10.39 -4.30 -2.10
N PRO A 295 -11.19 -3.62 -2.95
CA PRO A 295 -11.11 -2.17 -3.12
C PRO A 295 -11.23 -1.36 -1.81
N ALA A 296 -12.12 -1.76 -0.91
CA ALA A 296 -12.27 -1.12 0.40
C ALA A 296 -11.01 -1.28 1.27
N GLU A 297 -10.39 -2.46 1.23
CA GLU A 297 -9.15 -2.74 1.95
C GLU A 297 -7.97 -1.96 1.37
N ILE A 298 -7.90 -1.79 0.05
CA ILE A 298 -6.89 -0.93 -0.59
C ILE A 298 -7.04 0.51 -0.09
N ALA A 299 -8.26 1.03 -0.03
CA ALA A 299 -8.50 2.38 0.46
C ALA A 299 -8.03 2.55 1.92
N MET A 300 -8.43 1.66 2.82
CA MET A 300 -8.15 1.80 4.26
C MET A 300 -6.74 1.36 4.66
N ASN A 301 -6.15 0.36 4.03
CA ASN A 301 -4.85 -0.21 4.42
C ASN A 301 -3.67 0.30 3.58
N VAL A 302 -3.92 0.88 2.40
CA VAL A 302 -2.87 1.31 1.47
C VAL A 302 -2.97 2.81 1.21
N ALA A 303 -4.04 3.26 0.55
CA ALA A 303 -4.12 4.63 0.03
C ALA A 303 -4.18 5.69 1.14
N LEU A 304 -4.98 5.50 2.20
CA LEU A 304 -5.02 6.44 3.32
C LEU A 304 -3.71 6.43 4.14
N PRO A 305 -3.12 5.27 4.52
CA PRO A 305 -1.80 5.23 5.15
C PRO A 305 -0.65 5.82 4.30
N GLU A 306 -0.74 5.81 2.97
CA GLU A 306 0.26 6.46 2.10
C GLU A 306 0.33 7.98 2.31
N ILE A 307 -0.77 8.62 2.73
CA ILE A 307 -0.84 10.06 3.05
C ILE A 307 -0.04 10.37 4.32
N ASP A 308 -0.01 9.44 5.28
CA ASP A 308 0.79 9.54 6.50
C ASP A 308 2.29 9.31 6.26
N GLY A 309 2.70 9.00 5.01
CA GLY A 309 4.08 8.63 4.69
C GLY A 309 4.48 7.20 5.10
N ARG A 310 3.51 6.33 5.43
CA ARG A 310 3.82 4.93 5.78
C ARG A 310 4.29 4.14 4.56
N LEU A 311 5.26 3.27 4.77
CA LEU A 311 5.75 2.32 3.77
C LEU A 311 4.88 1.08 3.80
N PHE A 312 4.16 0.81 2.71
CA PHE A 312 3.32 -0.38 2.61
C PHE A 312 4.18 -1.61 2.30
N GLY A 313 4.11 -2.63 3.17
CA GLY A 313 4.75 -3.93 2.94
C GLY A 313 3.79 -4.90 2.26
N THR A 314 3.28 -5.85 3.05
CA THR A 314 2.27 -6.81 2.62
C THR A 314 1.35 -7.19 3.79
N VAL A 315 0.44 -8.13 3.54
CA VAL A 315 -0.43 -8.73 4.55
C VAL A 315 0.36 -9.74 5.40
N ILE A 316 0.13 -9.76 6.71
CA ILE A 316 0.79 -10.70 7.65
C ILE A 316 -0.09 -11.86 8.11
N GLY A 317 -1.35 -11.85 7.69
CA GLY A 317 -2.33 -12.85 8.03
C GLY A 317 -3.65 -12.62 7.31
N PHE A 318 -4.57 -13.54 7.51
CA PHE A 318 -5.85 -13.62 6.82
C PHE A 318 -6.97 -13.88 7.80
N LYS A 319 -8.19 -13.48 7.46
CA LYS A 319 -9.38 -13.85 8.21
C LYS A 319 -9.87 -15.20 7.69
N GLU A 320 -9.71 -16.23 8.52
CA GLU A 320 -10.01 -17.60 8.14
C GLU A 320 -11.23 -18.14 8.88
N GLU A 321 -12.01 -18.97 8.19
CA GLU A 321 -13.04 -19.80 8.82
C GLU A 321 -12.35 -21.00 9.49
N GLU A 322 -12.56 -21.13 10.79
CA GLU A 322 -12.05 -22.24 11.60
C GLU A 322 -13.06 -23.41 11.61
N THR A 323 -12.73 -24.45 12.35
CA THR A 323 -13.58 -25.64 12.52
C THR A 323 -14.93 -25.23 13.13
N ARG A 324 -16.03 -25.71 12.52
CA ARG A 324 -17.36 -25.58 13.10
C ARG A 324 -17.37 -26.18 14.51
N LEU A 325 -17.67 -25.33 15.49
CA LEU A 325 -17.81 -25.77 16.87
C LEU A 325 -19.14 -26.52 16.98
N ALA A 326 -19.08 -27.85 16.95
CA ALA A 326 -20.27 -28.71 16.92
C ALA A 326 -21.22 -28.46 18.09
N GLU A 327 -20.69 -28.15 19.27
CA GLU A 327 -21.50 -27.94 20.48
C GLU A 327 -22.37 -26.68 20.41
N VAL A 328 -21.86 -25.59 19.84
CA VAL A 328 -22.60 -24.31 19.71
C VAL A 328 -23.14 -24.06 18.30
N GLU A 329 -22.90 -25.01 17.39
CA GLU A 329 -23.26 -25.01 15.97
C GLU A 329 -22.89 -23.71 15.23
N PHE A 330 -21.69 -23.20 15.51
CA PHE A 330 -21.17 -21.95 14.95
C PHE A 330 -19.82 -22.16 14.27
N THR A 331 -19.63 -21.55 13.10
CA THR A 331 -18.35 -21.50 12.40
C THR A 331 -17.63 -20.22 12.80
N LEU A 332 -16.52 -20.39 13.53
CA LEU A 332 -15.75 -19.27 14.03
C LEU A 332 -14.86 -18.67 12.93
N LYS A 333 -14.75 -17.34 12.90
CA LYS A 333 -13.77 -16.63 12.07
C LYS A 333 -12.70 -16.01 12.96
N ARG A 334 -11.43 -16.22 12.63
CA ARG A 334 -10.28 -15.68 13.37
C ARG A 334 -9.23 -15.11 12.45
N LEU A 335 -8.39 -14.24 13.00
CA LEU A 335 -7.19 -13.76 12.32
C LEU A 335 -6.11 -14.84 12.44
N LYS A 336 -5.74 -15.43 11.30
CA LYS A 336 -4.69 -16.45 11.23
C LYS A 336 -3.40 -15.88 10.65
N PRO A 337 -2.25 -16.07 11.30
CA PRO A 337 -0.97 -15.64 10.76
C PRO A 337 -0.60 -16.43 9.50
N ASP A 338 0.09 -15.77 8.57
CA ASP A 338 0.75 -16.44 7.44
C ASP A 338 2.28 -16.47 7.66
N GLU A 339 2.83 -17.67 7.82
CA GLU A 339 4.24 -17.86 8.18
C GLU A 339 5.21 -17.31 7.13
N THR A 340 4.89 -17.42 5.84
CA THR A 340 5.75 -16.93 4.75
C THR A 340 5.81 -15.41 4.80
N GLN A 341 4.64 -14.76 4.89
CA GLN A 341 4.56 -13.31 4.94
C GLN A 341 5.16 -12.74 6.22
N MET A 342 4.92 -13.38 7.36
CA MET A 342 5.52 -12.95 8.63
C MET A 342 7.03 -12.98 8.60
N ARG A 343 7.62 -14.05 8.06
CA ARG A 343 9.08 -14.15 7.94
C ARG A 343 9.66 -13.05 7.06
N HIS A 344 9.02 -12.77 5.93
CA HIS A 344 9.45 -11.69 5.05
C HIS A 344 9.34 -10.33 5.74
N VAL A 345 8.21 -10.04 6.39
CA VAL A 345 8.02 -8.78 7.13
C VAL A 345 9.05 -8.66 8.25
N ALA A 346 9.35 -9.74 8.98
CA ALA A 346 10.36 -9.72 10.02
C ALA A 346 11.78 -9.44 9.47
N ASP A 347 12.14 -10.04 8.33
CA ASP A 347 13.39 -9.74 7.64
C ASP A 347 13.43 -8.30 7.11
N TRP A 348 12.31 -7.79 6.60
CA TRP A 348 12.19 -6.41 6.13
C TRP A 348 12.33 -5.38 7.26
N VAL A 349 11.65 -5.61 8.39
CA VAL A 349 11.77 -4.79 9.62
C VAL A 349 13.21 -4.83 10.13
N ARG A 350 13.84 -6.01 10.18
CA ARG A 350 15.25 -6.15 10.58
C ARG A 350 16.16 -5.34 9.66
N ASN A 351 15.95 -5.38 8.35
CA ASN A 351 16.80 -4.66 7.40
C ASN A 351 16.66 -3.13 7.55
N TRP A 352 15.45 -2.62 7.82
CA TRP A 352 15.25 -1.20 8.16
C TRP A 352 15.92 -0.81 9.49
N ALA A 353 15.78 -1.62 10.53
CA ALA A 353 16.44 -1.38 11.81
C ALA A 353 17.98 -1.40 11.66
N SER A 354 18.51 -2.38 10.93
CA SER A 354 19.93 -2.51 10.61
C SER A 354 20.46 -1.29 9.84
N LEU A 355 19.73 -0.78 8.86
CA LEU A 355 20.13 0.39 8.07
C LEU A 355 20.37 1.63 8.94
N ARG A 356 19.64 1.77 10.06
CA ARG A 356 19.84 2.86 11.03
C ARG A 356 21.11 2.67 11.87
N GLN A 357 21.49 1.42 12.14
CA GLN A 357 22.57 1.06 13.05
C GLN A 357 23.93 0.94 12.37
N VAL A 358 23.98 0.47 11.12
CA VAL A 358 25.22 0.33 10.37
C VAL A 358 25.86 1.71 10.20
N PRO A 359 27.15 1.91 10.51
CA PRO A 359 27.84 3.17 10.26
C PRO A 359 27.92 3.51 8.77
N ASN A 360 27.86 4.79 8.40
CA ASN A 360 27.88 5.21 6.99
C ASN A 360 29.07 4.64 6.16
N PRO A 361 30.32 4.54 6.69
CA PRO A 361 31.42 3.94 5.93
C PRO A 361 31.18 2.49 5.53
N ASP A 362 30.45 1.72 6.35
CA ASP A 362 30.18 0.29 6.15
C ASP A 362 28.89 0.05 5.36
N LYS A 363 28.08 1.09 5.13
CA LYS A 363 26.82 0.97 4.37
C LYS A 363 27.10 0.70 2.89
N ARG A 364 26.78 -0.52 2.46
CA ARG A 364 26.64 -0.89 1.05
C ARG A 364 25.33 -0.44 0.42
N LEU A 365 25.38 0.28 -0.68
CA LEU A 365 24.22 0.80 -1.41
C LEU A 365 24.27 0.37 -2.88
N ALA A 366 23.13 -0.06 -3.43
CA ALA A 366 23.00 -0.33 -4.87
C ALA A 366 22.14 0.75 -5.52
N ILE A 367 22.70 1.51 -6.45
CA ILE A 367 22.02 2.49 -7.29
C ILE A 367 21.71 1.81 -8.62
N VAL A 368 20.43 1.61 -8.94
CA VAL A 368 19.99 0.90 -10.15
C VAL A 368 19.44 1.91 -11.16
N LEU A 369 20.06 1.95 -12.34
CA LEU A 369 19.69 2.85 -13.43
C LEU A 369 18.75 2.14 -14.40
N SER A 370 17.62 2.79 -14.68
CA SER A 370 16.65 2.33 -15.68
C SER A 370 17.28 2.32 -17.07
N ASN A 371 17.05 1.23 -17.83
CA ASN A 371 17.54 1.12 -19.20
C ASN A 371 16.46 0.55 -20.13
N TYR A 372 15.61 1.43 -20.63
CA TYR A 372 14.56 1.08 -21.58
C TYR A 372 14.39 2.17 -22.65
N PRO A 373 14.40 1.82 -23.95
CA PRO A 373 14.80 0.52 -24.53
C PRO A 373 16.26 0.17 -24.24
N ASN A 374 16.65 -1.11 -24.41
CA ASN A 374 17.93 -1.69 -23.97
C ASN A 374 19.15 -1.29 -24.85
N ARG A 375 19.34 0.01 -25.08
CA ARG A 375 20.48 0.56 -25.83
C ARG A 375 21.37 1.37 -24.89
N ASP A 376 22.66 1.43 -25.18
CA ASP A 376 23.63 2.17 -24.35
C ASP A 376 23.27 3.66 -24.23
N GLY A 377 22.76 4.28 -25.30
CA GLY A 377 22.28 5.66 -25.29
C GLY A 377 20.99 5.91 -24.50
N ARG A 378 20.43 4.87 -23.88
CA ARG A 378 19.21 4.92 -23.05
C ARG A 378 19.47 4.47 -21.61
N ILE A 379 20.74 4.29 -21.21
CA ILE A 379 21.08 3.99 -19.81
C ILE A 379 20.76 5.24 -18.97
N GLY A 380 20.11 5.03 -17.83
CA GLY A 380 19.66 6.12 -16.97
C GLY A 380 18.47 6.89 -17.57
N ASN A 381 17.59 6.22 -18.33
CA ASN A 381 16.40 6.89 -18.84
C ASN A 381 15.51 7.37 -17.68
N GLY A 382 15.32 8.69 -17.57
CA GLY A 382 14.56 9.34 -16.52
C GLY A 382 13.72 10.46 -17.10
N VAL A 383 12.40 10.40 -16.95
CA VAL A 383 11.51 11.45 -17.46
C VAL A 383 11.82 12.77 -16.76
N GLY A 384 12.42 13.71 -17.49
CA GLY A 384 12.72 15.05 -16.99
C GLY A 384 13.87 15.13 -15.98
N LEU A 385 14.67 14.07 -15.86
CA LEU A 385 15.81 14.02 -14.95
C LEU A 385 17.10 13.82 -15.75
N ASP A 386 18.12 14.61 -15.43
CA ASP A 386 19.49 14.32 -15.82
C ASP A 386 20.03 13.25 -14.87
N THR A 387 19.75 11.99 -15.20
CA THR A 387 20.08 10.84 -14.36
C THR A 387 21.58 10.73 -14.11
N PRO A 388 22.48 10.82 -15.12
CA PRO A 388 23.92 10.76 -14.86
C PRO A 388 24.41 11.87 -13.93
N ALA A 389 24.03 13.13 -14.16
CA ALA A 389 24.43 14.23 -13.28
C ALA A 389 23.86 14.05 -11.86
N SER A 390 22.62 13.57 -11.75
CA SER A 390 21.95 13.28 -10.47
C SER A 390 22.67 12.17 -9.68
N VAL A 391 23.16 11.12 -10.36
CA VAL A 391 23.95 10.06 -9.72
C VAL A 391 25.28 10.62 -9.20
N VAL A 392 26.01 11.40 -10.00
CA VAL A 392 27.27 12.03 -9.55
C VAL A 392 27.04 12.93 -8.35
N LYS A 393 25.95 13.71 -8.35
CA LYS A 393 25.56 14.54 -7.20
C LYS A 393 25.26 13.70 -5.96
N LEU A 394 24.49 12.62 -6.12
CA LEU A 394 24.18 11.69 -5.04
C LEU A 394 25.44 11.05 -4.48
N LEU A 395 26.35 10.55 -5.32
CA LEU A 395 27.64 10.00 -4.91
C LEU A 395 28.44 11.03 -4.10
N SER A 396 28.52 12.28 -4.57
CA SER A 396 29.23 13.36 -3.87
C SER A 396 28.63 13.62 -2.48
N ARG A 397 27.30 13.65 -2.36
CA ARG A 397 26.61 13.83 -1.08
C ARG A 397 26.79 12.63 -0.15
N LEU A 398 26.79 11.41 -0.67
CA LEU A 398 27.09 10.20 0.09
C LEU A 398 28.51 10.23 0.67
N SER A 399 29.52 10.58 -0.13
CA SER A 399 30.90 10.73 0.35
C SER A 399 31.03 11.82 1.41
N ALA A 400 30.40 12.99 1.21
CA ALA A 400 30.37 14.05 2.22
C ALA A 400 29.68 13.62 3.53
N ALA A 401 28.71 12.70 3.45
CA ALA A 401 28.05 12.10 4.61
C ALA A 401 28.84 10.92 5.23
N GLY A 402 30.05 10.62 4.73
CA GLY A 402 30.95 9.60 5.28
C GLY A 402 30.75 8.19 4.71
N TYR A 403 30.01 8.02 3.62
CA TYR A 403 29.93 6.74 2.92
C TYR A 403 31.23 6.46 2.14
N LEU A 404 31.61 5.19 2.03
CA LEU A 404 32.78 4.79 1.26
C LEU A 404 32.50 4.81 -0.25
N VAL A 405 32.77 5.94 -0.91
CA VAL A 405 32.61 6.12 -2.35
C VAL A 405 33.96 6.43 -3.00
N LYS A 406 34.51 5.50 -3.78
CA LYS A 406 35.75 5.69 -4.55
C LYS A 406 35.94 4.59 -5.60
N PRO A 407 36.42 4.89 -6.83
CA PRO A 407 36.78 6.21 -7.34
C PRO A 407 35.56 7.12 -7.59
N PHE A 408 35.79 8.40 -7.87
CA PHE A 408 34.75 9.41 -8.09
C PHE A 408 34.74 9.86 -9.56
N PRO A 409 33.61 9.77 -10.27
CA PRO A 409 33.49 10.38 -11.60
C PRO A 409 33.44 11.91 -11.46
N ARG A 410 34.09 12.62 -12.40
CA ARG A 410 34.09 14.09 -12.48
C ARG A 410 32.71 14.64 -12.81
N ASP A 411 32.01 13.98 -13.73
CA ASP A 411 30.71 14.38 -14.23
C ASP A 411 29.92 13.17 -14.76
N GLY A 412 28.69 13.42 -15.24
CA GLY A 412 27.81 12.39 -15.77
C GLY A 412 28.38 11.71 -17.02
N GLU A 413 29.17 12.40 -17.84
CA GLU A 413 29.77 11.83 -19.05
C GLU A 413 30.83 10.78 -18.67
N GLU A 414 31.70 11.10 -17.72
CA GLU A 414 32.71 10.14 -17.23
C GLU A 414 32.06 8.93 -16.56
N LEU A 415 31.00 9.12 -15.76
CA LEU A 415 30.22 8.02 -15.18
C LEU A 415 29.66 7.10 -16.27
N MET A 416 29.06 7.68 -17.32
CA MET A 416 28.52 6.90 -18.44
C MET A 416 29.62 6.17 -19.21
N GLY A 417 30.77 6.81 -19.41
CA GLY A 417 31.95 6.17 -20.01
C GLY A 417 32.45 4.97 -19.20
N TRP A 418 32.46 5.06 -17.87
CA TRP A 418 32.83 3.93 -17.00
C TRP A 418 31.84 2.77 -17.11
N LEU A 419 30.53 3.05 -17.07
CA LEU A 419 29.49 2.03 -17.25
C LEU A 419 29.61 1.33 -18.62
N GLN A 420 29.78 2.12 -19.68
CA GLN A 420 29.91 1.62 -21.05
C GLN A 420 31.26 0.93 -21.31
N SER A 421 32.24 1.03 -20.42
CA SER A 421 33.51 0.30 -20.54
C SER A 421 33.36 -1.20 -20.26
N GLY A 422 32.33 -1.59 -19.49
CA GLY A 422 31.99 -2.98 -19.20
C GLY A 422 30.82 -3.50 -20.02
N VAL A 423 30.38 -4.72 -19.72
CA VAL A 423 29.15 -5.30 -20.27
C VAL A 423 27.92 -4.47 -19.91
N THR A 424 27.03 -4.27 -20.88
CA THR A 424 25.74 -3.58 -20.75
C THR A 424 24.61 -4.45 -21.29
N ASN A 425 23.38 -3.94 -21.32
CA ASN A 425 22.26 -4.64 -21.95
C ASN A 425 22.28 -4.57 -23.49
N ASP A 426 23.13 -3.73 -24.10
CA ASP A 426 23.30 -3.66 -25.55
C ASP A 426 24.32 -4.73 -25.98
N SER A 427 23.82 -5.85 -26.50
CA SER A 427 24.65 -7.02 -26.84
C SER A 427 25.69 -6.73 -27.93
N GLU A 428 25.37 -5.86 -28.90
CA GLU A 428 26.28 -5.48 -29.98
C GLU A 428 27.45 -4.66 -29.44
N ARG A 429 27.16 -3.74 -28.52
CA ARG A 429 28.19 -2.91 -27.87
C ARG A 429 28.94 -3.64 -26.77
N SER A 430 28.39 -4.70 -26.21
CA SER A 430 29.01 -5.46 -25.11
C SER A 430 30.01 -6.52 -25.57
N TYR A 431 30.04 -6.85 -26.87
CA TYR A 431 30.96 -7.86 -27.38
C TYR A 431 32.42 -7.50 -27.10
N GLY A 432 33.14 -8.41 -26.44
CA GLY A 432 34.56 -8.26 -26.09
C GLY A 432 34.85 -7.31 -24.93
N LYS A 433 33.83 -6.74 -24.28
CA LYS A 433 34.01 -5.91 -23.07
C LYS A 433 34.18 -6.77 -21.81
N PRO A 434 34.92 -6.29 -20.81
CA PRO A 434 35.07 -7.00 -19.54
C PRO A 434 33.73 -7.10 -18.78
N CYS A 435 33.51 -8.25 -18.15
CA CYS A 435 32.50 -8.40 -17.11
C CYS A 435 33.15 -8.13 -15.76
N TYR A 436 32.71 -7.08 -15.07
CA TYR A 436 33.32 -6.67 -13.79
C TYR A 436 32.68 -7.35 -12.58
N GLN A 437 31.43 -7.79 -12.70
CA GLN A 437 30.69 -8.48 -11.64
C GLN A 437 29.88 -9.62 -12.24
N GLU A 438 29.85 -10.75 -11.54
CA GLU A 438 29.18 -11.95 -12.00
C GLU A 438 28.42 -12.61 -10.84
N MET A 439 27.26 -13.18 -11.16
CA MET A 439 26.54 -14.09 -10.27
C MET A 439 27.03 -15.52 -10.51
N ASN A 440 27.47 -16.16 -9.43
CA ASN A 440 27.84 -17.56 -9.43
C ASN A 440 26.63 -18.44 -9.77
N ARG A 441 26.78 -19.31 -10.76
CA ARG A 441 25.71 -20.18 -11.24
C ARG A 441 25.16 -21.12 -10.18
N GLU A 442 25.99 -21.75 -9.35
CA GLU A 442 25.52 -22.71 -8.34
C GLU A 442 24.60 -22.03 -7.32
N LYS A 443 24.98 -20.83 -6.85
CA LYS A 443 24.13 -20.01 -5.97
C LYS A 443 22.83 -19.62 -6.64
N PHE A 444 22.88 -19.28 -7.93
CA PHE A 444 21.68 -18.88 -8.68
C PHE A 444 20.75 -20.07 -8.96
N GLU A 445 21.28 -21.24 -9.31
CA GLU A 445 20.49 -22.47 -9.48
C GLU A 445 19.83 -22.88 -8.16
N ALA A 446 20.55 -22.81 -7.03
CA ALA A 446 19.96 -23.05 -5.72
C ALA A 446 18.82 -22.07 -5.39
N PHE A 447 18.96 -20.80 -5.78
CA PHE A 447 17.87 -19.83 -5.67
C PHE A 447 16.67 -20.22 -6.55
N LEU A 448 16.89 -20.57 -7.83
CA LEU A 448 15.82 -21.00 -8.73
C LEU A 448 15.10 -22.23 -8.18
N ASP A 449 15.82 -23.19 -7.60
CA ASP A 449 15.23 -24.39 -7.00
C ASP A 449 14.41 -24.07 -5.74
N SER A 450 14.78 -23.01 -5.01
CA SER A 450 14.02 -22.55 -3.84
C SER A 450 12.68 -21.86 -4.16
N LEU A 451 12.46 -21.44 -5.42
CA LEU A 451 11.24 -20.73 -5.82
C LEU A 451 10.00 -21.63 -5.74
N PRO A 452 8.79 -21.07 -5.55
CA PRO A 452 7.55 -21.83 -5.64
C PRO A 452 7.44 -22.61 -6.95
N ALA A 453 6.89 -23.84 -6.90
CA ALA A 453 6.82 -24.76 -8.04
C ALA A 453 6.25 -24.09 -9.31
N LYS A 454 5.14 -23.36 -9.15
CA LYS A 454 4.51 -22.57 -10.22
C LYS A 454 5.49 -21.65 -10.95
N ARG A 455 6.40 -21.00 -10.24
CA ARG A 455 7.40 -20.06 -10.82
C ARG A 455 8.57 -20.77 -11.45
N ARG A 456 9.02 -21.88 -10.86
CA ARG A 456 10.04 -22.73 -11.49
C ARG A 456 9.57 -23.26 -12.83
N ASP A 457 8.33 -23.75 -12.88
CA ASP A 457 7.76 -24.32 -14.10
C ASP A 457 7.51 -23.26 -15.17
N GLU A 458 7.04 -22.06 -14.77
CA GLU A 458 6.91 -20.90 -15.66
C GLU A 458 8.26 -20.47 -16.24
N LEU A 459 9.29 -20.33 -15.40
CA LEU A 459 10.65 -19.96 -15.84
C LEU A 459 11.25 -21.02 -16.76
N ARG A 460 11.09 -22.32 -16.48
CA ARG A 460 11.60 -23.40 -17.34
C ARG A 460 10.89 -23.45 -18.70
N ARG A 461 9.57 -23.19 -18.71
CA ARG A 461 8.78 -23.16 -19.94
C ARG A 461 9.21 -21.99 -20.83
N ASP A 462 9.29 -20.80 -20.23
CA ASP A 462 9.47 -19.55 -20.95
C ASP A 462 10.95 -19.26 -21.23
N TRP A 463 11.89 -19.75 -20.43
CA TRP A 463 13.34 -19.52 -20.61
C TRP A 463 14.12 -20.84 -20.70
N GLN A 464 14.35 -21.30 -21.94
CA GLN A 464 15.02 -22.57 -22.24
C GLN A 464 16.52 -22.45 -22.54
N CYS A 465 17.12 -21.25 -22.39
CA CYS A 465 18.55 -21.10 -22.66
C CYS A 465 19.39 -21.66 -21.51
N PRO A 466 20.52 -22.34 -21.79
CA PRO A 466 21.42 -22.79 -20.74
C PRO A 466 22.05 -21.58 -20.05
N LEU A 467 22.09 -21.62 -18.72
CA LEU A 467 22.79 -20.61 -17.92
C LEU A 467 24.29 -20.70 -18.19
N SER A 468 24.93 -19.54 -18.39
CA SER A 468 26.38 -19.45 -18.41
C SER A 468 26.95 -19.83 -17.03
N GLN A 469 28.20 -20.29 -17.00
CA GLN A 469 28.88 -20.65 -15.75
C GLN A 469 28.97 -19.45 -14.79
N ASP A 470 29.21 -18.26 -15.34
CA ASP A 470 29.14 -16.99 -14.65
C ASP A 470 28.12 -16.10 -15.34
N ILE A 471 27.15 -15.56 -14.59
CA ILE A 471 26.04 -14.78 -15.13
C ILE A 471 26.39 -13.29 -14.98
N PRO A 472 26.58 -12.53 -16.08
CA PRO A 472 27.01 -11.14 -16.01
C PRO A 472 26.06 -10.23 -15.23
N VAL A 473 26.62 -9.37 -14.38
CA VAL A 473 25.91 -8.29 -13.68
C VAL A 473 26.46 -6.96 -14.19
N ALA A 474 25.64 -6.24 -14.97
CA ALA A 474 26.06 -5.00 -15.60
C ALA A 474 26.12 -3.83 -14.60
N GLY A 475 27.31 -3.26 -14.43
CA GLY A 475 27.52 -2.10 -13.55
C GLY A 475 28.98 -1.89 -13.16
N ILE A 476 29.18 -1.02 -12.18
CA ILE A 476 30.49 -0.71 -11.60
C ILE A 476 30.37 -0.56 -10.07
N ILE A 477 31.44 -0.93 -9.36
CA ILE A 477 31.55 -0.76 -7.91
C ILE A 477 32.47 0.42 -7.61
N LEU A 478 31.98 1.38 -6.84
CA LEU A 478 32.66 2.58 -6.37
C LEU A 478 32.76 2.53 -4.84
N GLY A 479 33.66 1.69 -4.30
CA GLY A 479 33.80 1.45 -2.86
C GLY A 479 32.67 0.55 -2.36
N ASN A 480 31.83 1.06 -1.46
CA ASN A 480 30.64 0.37 -0.99
C ASN A 480 29.38 0.76 -1.78
N VAL A 481 29.50 1.46 -2.90
CA VAL A 481 28.35 1.79 -3.76
C VAL A 481 28.44 1.04 -5.09
N PHE A 482 27.42 0.29 -5.44
CA PHE A 482 27.27 -0.32 -6.76
C PHE A 482 26.37 0.57 -7.63
N VAL A 483 26.81 0.92 -8.83
CA VAL A 483 25.97 1.59 -9.85
C VAL A 483 25.70 0.56 -10.95
N GLY A 484 24.48 0.04 -10.97
CA GLY A 484 24.05 -1.05 -11.84
C GLY A 484 23.11 -0.60 -12.95
N ILE A 485 23.14 -1.30 -14.07
CA ILE A 485 22.21 -1.10 -15.19
C ILE A 485 21.09 -2.13 -15.05
N GLN A 486 19.85 -1.67 -14.90
CA GLN A 486 18.70 -2.56 -14.71
C GLN A 486 18.57 -3.50 -15.93
N PRO A 487 18.48 -4.83 -15.73
CA PRO A 487 18.37 -5.77 -16.84
C PRO A 487 17.10 -5.61 -17.67
N PRO A 488 17.09 -6.12 -18.93
CA PRO A 488 15.94 -6.00 -19.81
C PRO A 488 14.75 -6.84 -19.32
N ARG A 489 13.53 -6.34 -19.55
CA ARG A 489 12.26 -6.99 -19.15
C ARG A 489 12.04 -8.37 -19.78
N GLY A 490 12.67 -8.66 -20.92
CA GLY A 490 12.63 -9.97 -21.60
C GLY A 490 12.04 -9.97 -23.02
N TYR A 491 11.15 -9.03 -23.35
CA TYR A 491 10.51 -9.00 -24.69
C TYR A 491 11.49 -8.81 -25.86
N SER A 492 12.63 -8.17 -25.64
CA SER A 492 13.70 -8.08 -26.65
C SER A 492 14.42 -9.40 -26.89
N LEU A 493 14.44 -10.29 -25.89
CA LEU A 493 15.05 -11.62 -25.97
C LEU A 493 14.08 -12.64 -26.59
N GLN A 494 12.77 -12.39 -26.48
CA GLN A 494 11.70 -13.19 -27.10
C GLN A 494 10.65 -12.30 -27.77
N PRO A 495 10.91 -11.77 -28.98
CA PRO A 495 10.01 -10.84 -29.65
C PRO A 495 8.58 -11.38 -29.88
N GLN A 496 8.42 -12.69 -30.05
CA GLN A 496 7.09 -13.30 -30.22
C GLN A 496 6.20 -13.16 -28.96
N ALA A 497 6.79 -13.06 -27.77
CA ALA A 497 6.05 -12.89 -26.52
C ALA A 497 5.27 -11.56 -26.48
N ILE A 498 5.67 -10.56 -27.27
CA ILE A 498 4.95 -9.28 -27.42
C ILE A 498 3.49 -9.52 -27.87
N TYR A 499 3.26 -10.53 -28.72
CA TYR A 499 1.94 -10.84 -29.27
C TYR A 499 1.13 -11.81 -28.40
N HIS A 500 1.79 -12.64 -27.60
CA HIS A 500 1.16 -13.83 -27.02
C HIS A 500 1.29 -13.95 -25.50
N SER A 501 2.13 -13.13 -24.84
CA SER A 501 2.41 -13.28 -23.40
C SER A 501 2.61 -11.92 -22.71
N PRO A 502 1.52 -11.23 -22.30
CA PRO A 502 1.61 -9.98 -21.54
C PRO A 502 2.19 -10.18 -20.13
N THR A 503 2.15 -11.42 -19.62
CA THR A 503 2.64 -11.81 -18.30
C THR A 503 3.98 -12.53 -18.35
N LEU A 504 4.77 -12.36 -19.44
CA LEU A 504 6.08 -12.99 -19.60
C LEU A 504 6.93 -12.84 -18.31
N PRO A 505 7.46 -13.91 -17.71
CA PRO A 505 8.31 -13.80 -16.52
C PRO A 505 9.63 -13.05 -16.83
N PRO A 506 10.27 -12.41 -15.83
CA PRO A 506 11.60 -11.82 -16.03
C PRO A 506 12.62 -12.90 -16.45
N PRO A 507 13.59 -12.57 -17.33
CA PRO A 507 14.65 -13.50 -17.71
C PRO A 507 15.50 -13.94 -16.51
N PRO A 508 16.17 -15.11 -16.56
CA PRO A 508 17.06 -15.55 -15.49
C PRO A 508 18.15 -14.54 -15.14
N GLY A 509 18.74 -13.84 -16.12
CA GLY A 509 19.72 -12.77 -15.88
C GLY A 509 19.16 -11.59 -15.08
N TYR A 510 17.85 -11.32 -15.19
CA TYR A 510 17.17 -10.32 -14.38
C TYR A 510 17.11 -10.75 -12.91
N LEU A 511 16.71 -11.99 -12.65
CA LEU A 511 16.66 -12.55 -11.30
C LEU A 511 18.07 -12.62 -10.68
N ALA A 512 19.07 -13.03 -11.47
CA ALA A 512 20.46 -13.10 -11.05
C ALA A 512 21.02 -11.73 -10.63
N PHE A 513 20.68 -10.67 -11.35
CA PHE A 513 21.09 -9.29 -11.01
C PHE A 513 20.62 -8.87 -9.61
N TYR A 514 19.32 -9.05 -9.30
CA TYR A 514 18.81 -8.66 -7.98
C TYR A 514 19.24 -9.61 -6.87
N LEU A 515 19.36 -10.91 -7.15
CA LEU A 515 19.95 -11.86 -6.21
C LEU A 515 21.40 -11.50 -5.90
N TRP A 516 22.17 -11.03 -6.90
CA TRP A 516 23.55 -10.58 -6.71
C TRP A 516 23.61 -9.37 -5.78
N ILE A 517 22.74 -8.38 -6.00
CA ILE A 517 22.64 -7.20 -5.13
C ILE A 517 22.35 -7.61 -3.68
N ARG A 518 21.45 -8.58 -3.49
CA ARG A 518 21.01 -9.04 -2.17
C ARG A 518 22.02 -9.89 -1.43
N GLU A 519 22.59 -10.89 -2.09
CA GLU A 519 23.30 -11.99 -1.40
C GLU A 519 24.82 -11.96 -1.63
N THR A 520 25.28 -11.36 -2.74
CA THR A 520 26.71 -11.30 -3.09
C THR A 520 27.29 -9.93 -2.77
N PHE A 521 26.71 -8.86 -3.31
CA PHE A 521 27.05 -7.49 -2.93
C PHE A 521 26.53 -7.15 -1.53
N ASN A 522 25.48 -7.85 -1.07
CA ASN A 522 24.91 -7.72 0.27
C ASN A 522 24.55 -6.26 0.59
N ALA A 523 23.79 -5.62 -0.31
CA ALA A 523 23.35 -4.24 -0.14
C ALA A 523 22.53 -4.08 1.15
N HIS A 524 22.70 -2.95 1.85
CA HIS A 524 21.81 -2.56 2.94
C HIS A 524 20.58 -1.81 2.43
N ALA A 525 20.67 -1.18 1.26
CA ALA A 525 19.53 -0.53 0.60
C ALA A 525 19.75 -0.43 -0.92
N VAL A 526 18.64 -0.28 -1.64
CA VAL A 526 18.59 -0.05 -3.09
C VAL A 526 18.01 1.33 -3.36
N VAL A 527 18.58 2.03 -4.33
CA VAL A 527 18.08 3.28 -4.89
C VAL A 527 17.82 3.08 -6.37
N HIS A 528 16.56 3.05 -6.80
CA HIS A 528 16.25 3.11 -8.23
C HIS A 528 16.25 4.57 -8.67
N LEU A 529 17.04 4.92 -9.69
CA LEU A 529 17.20 6.30 -10.14
C LEU A 529 16.93 6.40 -11.64
N GLY A 530 15.87 7.13 -11.98
CA GLY A 530 15.38 7.28 -13.34
C GLY A 530 14.00 6.68 -13.52
N LYS A 531 13.00 7.56 -13.65
CA LYS A 531 11.62 7.22 -13.98
C LYS A 531 11.52 6.68 -15.42
N HIS A 532 11.16 5.42 -15.69
CA HIS A 532 10.88 4.32 -14.74
C HIS A 532 11.79 3.13 -14.95
N GLY A 533 12.05 2.44 -13.84
CA GLY A 533 12.45 1.06 -13.85
C GLY A 533 11.31 0.13 -14.30
N ASN A 534 11.63 -1.15 -14.42
CA ASN A 534 10.71 -2.19 -14.87
C ASN A 534 10.38 -3.23 -13.78
N LEU A 535 10.85 -3.04 -12.54
CA LEU A 535 10.76 -3.99 -11.43
C LEU A 535 9.33 -4.06 -10.86
N GLU A 536 8.77 -2.90 -10.57
CA GLU A 536 7.41 -2.70 -10.07
C GLU A 536 6.35 -3.13 -11.10
N TRP A 537 6.74 -3.32 -12.35
CA TRP A 537 5.90 -3.76 -13.47
C TRP A 537 6.06 -5.25 -13.82
N LEU A 538 6.86 -6.01 -13.07
CA LEU A 538 6.97 -7.45 -13.26
C LEU A 538 5.65 -8.16 -12.90
N PRO A 539 5.36 -9.34 -13.49
CA PRO A 539 4.08 -10.03 -13.29
C PRO A 539 3.85 -10.41 -11.82
N GLY A 540 2.60 -10.31 -11.39
CA GLY A 540 2.18 -10.59 -10.01
C GLY A 540 1.00 -9.73 -9.56
N ARG A 541 0.51 -9.94 -8.34
CA ARG A 541 -0.61 -9.20 -7.73
C ARG A 541 -0.39 -7.69 -7.70
N SER A 542 -1.47 -6.94 -7.84
CA SER A 542 -1.44 -5.47 -7.93
C SER A 542 -0.93 -4.79 -6.66
N VAL A 543 -1.21 -5.36 -5.49
CA VAL A 543 -0.77 -4.90 -4.16
C VAL A 543 -0.79 -6.10 -3.19
N ALA A 544 -0.18 -5.95 -2.01
CA ALA A 544 -0.07 -7.01 -1.00
C ALA A 544 0.56 -8.28 -1.60
N LEU A 545 1.80 -8.14 -2.05
CA LEU A 545 2.51 -9.16 -2.81
C LEU A 545 2.87 -10.35 -1.92
N GLY A 546 3.07 -11.50 -2.55
CA GLY A 546 3.50 -12.74 -1.91
C GLY A 546 4.72 -13.35 -2.58
N GLU A 547 5.15 -14.51 -2.06
CA GLU A 547 6.31 -15.26 -2.54
C GLU A 547 6.26 -15.67 -4.02
N ASP A 548 5.08 -15.65 -4.63
CA ASP A 548 4.90 -15.94 -6.04
C ASP A 548 4.88 -14.69 -6.93
N ASP A 549 5.10 -13.48 -6.40
CA ASP A 549 5.15 -12.27 -7.21
C ASP A 549 6.61 -11.92 -7.59
N TYR A 550 6.87 -11.62 -8.87
CA TYR A 550 8.23 -11.37 -9.32
C TYR A 550 8.92 -10.15 -8.70
N PRO A 551 8.25 -9.01 -8.45
CA PRO A 551 8.87 -7.89 -7.74
C PRO A 551 9.39 -8.30 -6.35
N TRP A 552 8.60 -9.13 -5.65
CA TRP A 552 8.94 -9.69 -4.34
C TRP A 552 10.15 -10.62 -4.41
N LEU A 553 10.17 -11.54 -5.38
CA LEU A 553 11.29 -12.47 -5.58
C LEU A 553 12.60 -11.75 -5.92
N CYS A 554 12.53 -10.69 -6.73
CA CYS A 554 13.69 -9.90 -7.12
C CYS A 554 14.24 -9.12 -5.93
N LEU A 555 13.46 -8.18 -5.40
CA LEU A 555 13.94 -7.21 -4.41
C LEU A 555 14.11 -7.82 -3.01
N GLY A 556 13.33 -8.86 -2.69
CA GLY A 556 13.31 -9.45 -1.37
C GLY A 556 12.93 -8.42 -0.31
N CYS A 557 13.68 -8.39 0.79
CA CYS A 557 13.41 -7.55 1.95
C CYS A 557 14.29 -6.28 2.00
N LEU A 558 14.87 -5.84 0.88
CA LEU A 558 15.77 -4.68 0.89
C LEU A 558 14.99 -3.37 1.09
N PRO A 559 15.44 -2.47 1.99
CA PRO A 559 15.00 -1.09 2.00
C PRO A 559 15.20 -0.46 0.62
N HIS A 560 14.13 0.11 0.08
CA HIS A 560 14.09 0.61 -1.29
C HIS A 560 13.70 2.08 -1.30
N PHE A 561 14.58 2.91 -1.86
CA PHE A 561 14.37 4.33 -2.05
C PHE A 561 14.23 4.62 -3.54
N TYR A 562 13.34 5.53 -3.88
CA TYR A 562 13.07 5.81 -5.28
C TYR A 562 12.85 7.31 -5.51
N PRO A 563 13.87 8.05 -5.94
CA PRO A 563 13.70 9.40 -6.45
C PRO A 563 12.71 9.42 -7.62
N PHE A 564 11.62 10.17 -7.48
CA PHE A 564 10.50 10.15 -8.43
C PHE A 564 10.06 11.56 -8.81
N ILE A 565 9.58 11.77 -10.03
CA ILE A 565 9.12 13.11 -10.44
C ILE A 565 7.75 13.42 -9.80
N VAL A 566 7.64 14.60 -9.17
CA VAL A 566 6.46 15.00 -8.39
C VAL A 566 5.15 15.01 -9.19
N ASN A 567 5.20 15.29 -10.50
CA ASN A 567 4.01 15.38 -11.35
C ASN A 567 3.55 14.02 -11.90
N ASN A 568 4.04 12.89 -11.38
CA ASN A 568 3.62 11.57 -11.82
C ASN A 568 3.28 10.61 -10.67
N PRO A 569 2.26 10.95 -9.85
CA PRO A 569 1.90 10.18 -8.67
C PRO A 569 1.39 8.77 -8.99
N GLY A 570 0.77 8.55 -10.16
CA GLY A 570 0.18 7.26 -10.53
C GLY A 570 1.20 6.13 -10.56
N GLU A 571 2.30 6.31 -11.28
CA GLU A 571 3.35 5.29 -11.38
C GLU A 571 4.27 5.28 -10.15
N GLY A 572 4.41 6.42 -9.44
CA GLY A 572 5.08 6.45 -8.14
C GLY A 572 4.35 5.56 -7.13
N SER A 573 3.02 5.60 -7.13
CA SER A 573 2.18 4.71 -6.32
C SER A 573 2.37 3.23 -6.66
N GLN A 574 2.60 2.89 -7.94
CA GLN A 574 2.90 1.52 -8.34
C GLN A 574 4.18 1.02 -7.66
N ALA A 575 5.25 1.83 -7.66
CA ALA A 575 6.50 1.49 -6.97
C ALA A 575 6.29 1.35 -5.45
N LYS A 576 5.57 2.28 -4.82
CA LYS A 576 5.22 2.20 -3.39
C LYS A 576 4.52 0.88 -3.05
N ARG A 577 3.53 0.48 -3.84
CA ARG A 577 2.64 -0.67 -3.55
C ARG A 577 3.19 -2.04 -3.92
N ARG A 578 4.11 -2.11 -4.90
CA ARG A 578 4.66 -3.38 -5.42
C ARG A 578 6.13 -3.63 -5.06
N THR A 579 6.83 -2.63 -4.55
CA THR A 579 8.25 -2.75 -4.18
C THR A 579 8.57 -2.11 -2.83
N ALA A 580 7.53 -1.72 -2.07
CA ALA A 580 7.64 -1.04 -0.78
C ALA A 580 8.57 0.20 -0.82
N ALA A 581 8.55 0.91 -1.96
CA ALA A 581 9.46 2.02 -2.20
C ALA A 581 9.14 3.23 -1.29
N GLY A 582 10.17 3.78 -0.64
CA GLY A 582 10.17 5.12 -0.09
C GLY A 582 10.40 6.13 -1.21
N SER A 583 9.33 6.71 -1.73
CA SER A 583 9.41 7.75 -2.76
C SER A 583 10.02 9.03 -2.20
N VAL A 584 11.02 9.56 -2.90
CA VAL A 584 11.63 10.86 -2.61
C VAL A 584 11.39 11.77 -3.81
N ASP A 585 10.35 12.60 -3.72
CA ASP A 585 9.93 13.37 -4.89
C ASP A 585 10.96 14.45 -5.25
N HIS A 586 11.17 14.63 -6.54
CA HIS A 586 12.02 15.67 -7.10
C HIS A 586 11.21 16.60 -8.02
N LEU A 587 11.73 17.80 -8.21
CA LEU A 587 11.09 18.85 -9.00
C LEU A 587 11.00 18.42 -10.47
N THR A 588 10.01 18.94 -11.18
CA THR A 588 9.95 18.86 -12.64
C THR A 588 11.14 19.59 -13.26
N PRO A 589 11.48 19.30 -14.53
CA PRO A 589 12.34 20.20 -15.29
C PRO A 589 11.85 21.65 -15.25
N PRO A 590 12.76 22.64 -15.32
CA PRO A 590 12.35 24.03 -15.47
C PRO A 590 11.56 24.21 -16.77
N LEU A 591 10.45 24.92 -16.66
CA LEU A 591 9.59 25.29 -17.78
C LEU A 591 9.95 26.70 -18.27
N ALA A 592 9.82 26.91 -19.58
CA ALA A 592 9.91 28.22 -20.22
C ALA A 592 8.89 28.30 -21.36
N ARG A 593 8.64 29.51 -21.85
CA ARG A 593 7.87 29.71 -23.09
C ARG A 593 8.67 29.20 -24.28
N ALA A 594 7.98 28.56 -25.23
CA ALA A 594 8.62 28.05 -26.45
C ALA A 594 9.19 29.19 -27.30
N GLY A 595 8.50 30.33 -27.34
CA GLY A 595 8.84 31.42 -28.24
C GLY A 595 8.58 31.05 -29.71
N LEU A 596 8.95 31.94 -30.62
CA LEU A 596 8.96 31.68 -32.05
C LEU A 596 10.40 31.75 -32.57
N TYR A 597 10.69 31.01 -33.63
CA TYR A 597 11.98 31.01 -34.29
C TYR A 597 11.82 30.75 -35.79
N GLY A 598 12.81 31.16 -36.58
CA GLY A 598 12.84 30.90 -38.02
C GLY A 598 11.61 31.45 -38.75
N ASP A 599 10.96 30.61 -39.55
CA ASP A 599 9.82 31.01 -40.38
C ASP A 599 8.59 31.43 -39.57
N LEU A 600 8.43 30.92 -38.34
CA LEU A 600 7.32 31.31 -37.45
C LEU A 600 7.46 32.75 -36.95
N GLU A 601 8.69 33.14 -36.56
CA GLU A 601 9.00 34.51 -36.16
C GLU A 601 8.89 35.47 -37.34
N LYS A 602 9.32 35.03 -38.53
CA LYS A 602 9.14 35.79 -39.78
C LYS A 602 7.65 36.01 -40.07
N MET A 603 6.81 34.98 -39.90
CA MET A 603 5.38 35.09 -40.10
C MET A 603 4.73 36.06 -39.09
N GLU A 604 5.11 36.00 -37.81
CA GLU A 604 4.61 36.94 -36.80
C GLU A 604 4.89 38.40 -37.20
N ARG A 605 6.11 38.69 -37.65
CA ARG A 605 6.48 40.04 -38.14
C ARG A 605 5.66 40.50 -39.34
N LEU A 606 5.36 39.59 -40.28
CA LEU A 606 4.51 39.91 -41.44
C LEU A 606 3.08 40.23 -41.02
N LEU A 607 2.53 39.47 -40.06
CA LEU A 607 1.18 39.70 -39.53
C LEU A 607 1.10 41.03 -38.75
N GLU A 608 2.14 41.38 -37.98
CA GLU A 608 2.23 42.66 -37.27
C GLU A 608 2.30 43.85 -38.25
N GLU A 609 3.13 43.76 -39.29
CA GLU A 609 3.22 44.79 -40.34
C GLU A 609 1.89 44.93 -41.09
N TYR A 610 1.26 43.80 -41.43
CA TYR A 610 -0.04 43.77 -42.08
C TYR A 610 -1.12 44.46 -41.22
N ALA A 611 -1.18 44.15 -39.93
CA ALA A 611 -2.12 44.77 -38.99
C ALA A 611 -1.90 46.30 -38.88
N HIS A 612 -0.64 46.76 -38.90
CA HIS A 612 -0.33 48.19 -38.87
C HIS A 612 -0.74 48.91 -40.17
N CYS A 613 -0.53 48.28 -41.32
CA CYS A 613 -0.84 48.88 -42.63
C CYS A 613 -2.34 48.87 -42.98
N LEU A 614 -3.14 48.00 -42.36
CA LEU A 614 -4.56 47.78 -42.67
C LEU A 614 -5.40 49.07 -42.70
N SER A 615 -5.14 50.02 -41.79
CA SER A 615 -5.88 51.29 -41.72
C SER A 615 -5.15 52.48 -42.36
N LEU A 616 -3.82 52.45 -42.40
CA LEU A 616 -2.99 53.61 -42.79
C LEU A 616 -2.46 53.52 -44.23
N TYR A 617 -2.23 52.30 -44.74
CA TYR A 617 -1.59 52.05 -46.03
C TYR A 617 -2.20 50.82 -46.74
N PRO A 618 -3.43 50.92 -47.30
CA PRO A 618 -4.16 49.77 -47.84
C PRO A 618 -3.45 49.04 -48.99
N SER A 619 -2.68 49.75 -49.82
CA SER A 619 -1.90 49.13 -50.91
C SER A 619 -0.79 48.23 -50.36
N ARG A 620 -0.09 48.66 -49.30
CA ARG A 620 0.94 47.85 -48.64
C ARG A 620 0.34 46.65 -47.92
N ALA A 621 -0.84 46.81 -47.32
CA ALA A 621 -1.56 45.70 -46.70
C ALA A 621 -1.91 44.59 -47.72
N ALA A 622 -2.29 44.96 -48.95
CA ALA A 622 -2.56 43.98 -50.01
C ALA A 622 -1.29 43.21 -50.43
N GLU A 623 -0.16 43.89 -50.58
CA GLU A 623 1.15 43.25 -50.85
C GLU A 623 1.54 42.27 -49.73
N LEU A 624 1.38 42.69 -48.46
CA LEU A 624 1.70 41.87 -47.30
C LEU A 624 0.79 40.65 -47.19
N ALA A 625 -0.49 40.75 -47.56
CA ALA A 625 -1.39 39.60 -47.59
C ALA A 625 -0.92 38.53 -48.60
N GLU A 626 -0.46 38.92 -49.78
CA GLU A 626 0.13 38.00 -50.75
C GLU A 626 1.44 37.38 -50.22
N GLU A 627 2.28 38.18 -49.55
CA GLU A 627 3.53 37.69 -48.94
C GLU A 627 3.27 36.70 -47.79
N ILE A 628 2.26 36.95 -46.97
CA ILE A 628 1.78 36.03 -45.92
C ILE A 628 1.31 34.72 -46.56
N GLU A 629 0.48 34.77 -47.61
CA GLU A 629 -0.02 33.57 -48.29
C GLU A 629 1.11 32.75 -48.92
N GLN A 630 2.08 33.42 -49.57
CA GLN A 630 3.25 32.76 -50.15
C GLN A 630 4.16 32.14 -49.09
N THR A 631 4.41 32.87 -48.00
CA THR A 631 5.22 32.38 -46.87
C THR A 631 4.53 31.19 -46.20
N LEU A 632 3.19 31.22 -46.09
CA LEU A 632 2.44 30.09 -45.56
C LEU A 632 2.56 28.86 -46.47
N LYS A 633 2.38 29.02 -47.78
CA LYS A 633 2.50 27.91 -48.75
C LYS A 633 3.88 27.26 -48.79
N SER A 634 4.95 28.02 -48.52
CA SER A 634 6.32 27.51 -48.51
C SER A 634 6.75 26.95 -47.15
N SER A 635 6.00 27.24 -46.09
CA SER A 635 6.30 26.81 -44.73
C SER A 635 5.96 25.33 -44.49
N SER A 636 6.89 24.59 -43.88
CA SER A 636 6.68 23.18 -43.51
C SER A 636 5.62 22.98 -42.43
N TRP A 637 5.36 23.99 -41.60
CA TRP A 637 4.37 23.96 -40.51
C TRP A 637 2.95 24.32 -40.97
N SER A 638 2.74 24.69 -42.24
CA SER A 638 1.41 25.07 -42.75
C SER A 638 0.36 23.96 -42.63
N GLY A 639 0.80 22.70 -42.63
CA GLY A 639 -0.05 21.54 -42.38
C GLY A 639 -0.48 21.35 -40.92
N ASP A 640 0.16 22.04 -39.97
CA ASP A 640 -0.16 21.99 -38.54
C ASP A 640 -1.30 22.97 -38.18
N LEU A 641 -1.69 23.86 -39.09
CA LEU A 641 -2.85 24.72 -38.91
C LEU A 641 -4.16 23.91 -38.87
N PRO A 642 -5.14 24.30 -38.04
CA PRO A 642 -6.46 23.69 -38.05
C PRO A 642 -7.11 23.74 -39.45
N ALA A 643 -7.95 22.74 -39.78
CA ALA A 643 -8.57 22.65 -41.10
C ALA A 643 -9.38 23.92 -41.43
N GLY A 644 -9.01 24.60 -42.53
CA GLY A 644 -9.65 25.85 -42.97
C GLY A 644 -9.15 27.13 -42.28
N ALA A 645 -8.17 27.03 -41.39
CA ALA A 645 -7.60 28.15 -40.62
C ALA A 645 -6.54 28.95 -41.41
N THR A 646 -6.87 29.41 -42.62
CA THR A 646 -5.93 30.16 -43.48
C THR A 646 -6.08 31.67 -43.39
N SER A 647 -6.95 32.19 -42.51
CA SER A 647 -7.08 33.63 -42.30
C SER A 647 -5.91 34.18 -41.48
N VAL A 648 -5.58 35.46 -41.67
CA VAL A 648 -4.55 36.18 -40.90
C VAL A 648 -4.76 36.04 -39.39
N GLU A 649 -6.02 36.17 -38.94
CA GLU A 649 -6.39 35.99 -37.52
C GLU A 649 -6.11 34.57 -37.03
N ALA A 650 -6.44 33.56 -37.83
CA ALA A 650 -6.25 32.16 -37.44
C ALA A 650 -4.76 31.79 -37.38
N ILE A 651 -3.95 32.31 -38.32
CA ILE A 651 -2.49 32.17 -38.29
C ILE A 651 -1.92 32.89 -37.07
N GLY A 652 -2.38 34.11 -36.79
CA GLY A 652 -1.97 34.88 -35.61
C GLY A 652 -2.27 34.16 -34.29
N ASN A 653 -3.47 33.59 -34.16
CA ASN A 653 -3.86 32.80 -33.00
C ASN A 653 -2.98 31.55 -32.84
N PHE A 654 -2.75 30.82 -33.93
CA PHE A 654 -1.87 29.64 -33.92
C PHE A 654 -0.43 29.98 -33.51
N LEU A 655 0.13 31.06 -34.04
CA LEU A 655 1.46 31.53 -33.64
C LEU A 655 1.50 31.95 -32.17
N CYS A 656 0.45 32.63 -31.69
CA CYS A 656 0.32 32.99 -30.28
C CYS A 656 0.30 31.74 -29.38
N GLU A 657 -0.48 30.72 -29.74
CA GLU A 657 -0.54 29.45 -29.01
C GLU A 657 0.83 28.76 -28.97
N ILE A 658 1.55 28.69 -30.10
CA ILE A 658 2.91 28.11 -30.13
C ILE A 658 3.86 28.93 -29.26
N LYS A 659 3.92 30.24 -29.47
CA LYS A 659 4.81 31.16 -28.76
C LYS A 659 4.66 31.05 -27.26
N GLU A 660 3.41 30.94 -26.80
CA GLU A 660 3.02 30.92 -25.40
C GLU A 660 2.97 29.52 -24.77
N SER A 661 3.18 28.47 -25.56
CA SER A 661 3.26 27.09 -25.08
C SER A 661 4.43 26.91 -24.11
N GLN A 662 4.17 26.15 -23.04
CA GLN A 662 5.19 25.83 -22.03
C GLN A 662 5.96 24.56 -22.43
N ILE A 663 7.27 24.70 -22.54
CA ILE A 663 8.19 23.59 -22.83
C ILE A 663 9.25 23.46 -21.73
N ARG A 664 9.92 22.31 -21.70
CA ARG A 664 11.05 22.07 -20.78
C ARG A 664 12.29 22.75 -21.35
N SER A 665 12.91 23.65 -20.60
CA SER A 665 14.12 24.37 -21.04
C SER A 665 15.43 23.65 -20.68
N ALA A 666 15.35 22.68 -19.77
CA ALA A 666 16.47 21.81 -19.38
C ALA A 666 15.94 20.49 -18.78
N LEU A 667 16.82 19.68 -18.21
CA LEU A 667 16.48 18.57 -17.31
C LEU A 667 16.70 18.99 -15.85
N HIS A 668 16.03 18.32 -14.91
CA HIS A 668 16.29 18.50 -13.49
C HIS A 668 17.52 17.70 -13.04
N VAL A 669 18.33 18.25 -12.14
CA VAL A 669 19.40 17.53 -11.43
C VAL A 669 18.97 17.37 -9.98
N LEU A 670 18.98 16.14 -9.47
CA LEU A 670 18.46 15.83 -8.14
C LEU A 670 19.16 16.66 -7.05
N GLY A 671 18.36 17.39 -6.27
CA GLY A 671 18.84 18.25 -5.19
C GLY A 671 19.29 19.64 -5.64
N GLU A 672 19.07 20.03 -6.91
CA GLU A 672 19.38 21.37 -7.42
C GLU A 672 18.13 22.10 -7.88
N ARG A 673 17.98 23.36 -7.46
CA ARG A 673 16.94 24.25 -7.96
C ARG A 673 17.40 24.94 -9.26
N PRO A 674 16.49 25.30 -10.18
CA PRO A 674 16.81 26.23 -11.26
C PRO A 674 17.38 27.54 -10.70
N THR A 675 18.28 28.18 -11.45
CA THR A 675 18.91 29.45 -11.07
C THR A 675 18.95 30.41 -12.26
N GLY A 676 18.99 31.72 -12.00
CA GLY A 676 19.13 32.74 -13.04
C GLY A 676 17.87 32.85 -13.90
N GLU A 677 18.01 33.03 -15.22
CA GLU A 677 16.87 33.16 -16.14
C GLU A 677 15.92 31.97 -16.07
N ARG A 678 16.45 30.74 -15.93
CA ARG A 678 15.63 29.52 -15.80
C ARG A 678 14.75 29.53 -14.54
N GLU A 679 15.21 30.15 -13.45
CA GLU A 679 14.41 30.29 -12.23
C GLU A 679 13.26 31.27 -12.47
N ILE A 680 13.54 32.40 -13.15
CA ILE A 680 12.55 33.41 -13.48
C ILE A 680 11.48 32.82 -14.41
N ASP A 681 11.88 32.17 -15.51
CA ASP A 681 10.95 31.55 -16.47
C ASP A 681 10.10 30.47 -15.81
N PHE A 682 10.69 29.67 -14.93
CA PHE A 682 9.96 28.63 -14.22
C PHE A 682 8.96 29.23 -13.23
N LEU A 683 9.35 30.27 -12.47
CA LEU A 683 8.43 30.96 -11.57
C LEU A 683 7.28 31.61 -12.34
N LEU A 684 7.56 32.33 -13.43
CA LEU A 684 6.54 32.89 -14.33
C LEU A 684 5.58 31.82 -14.84
N SER A 685 6.12 30.64 -15.20
CA SER A 685 5.30 29.51 -15.65
C SER A 685 4.37 28.98 -14.54
N LEU A 686 4.81 28.98 -13.28
CA LEU A 686 4.01 28.53 -12.13
C LEU A 686 2.91 29.52 -11.76
N VAL A 687 3.17 30.83 -11.84
CA VAL A 687 2.19 31.86 -11.45
C VAL A 687 1.24 32.27 -12.58
N ARG A 688 1.44 31.77 -13.80
CA ARG A 688 0.55 32.00 -14.95
C ARG A 688 -0.86 31.42 -14.73
N VAL A 689 -0.96 30.28 -14.05
CA VAL A 689 -2.23 29.62 -13.80
C VAL A 689 -2.84 30.19 -12.50
N PRO A 690 -4.10 30.67 -12.52
CA PRO A 690 -4.76 31.11 -11.29
C PRO A 690 -4.90 29.94 -10.30
N SER A 691 -4.83 30.26 -9.01
CA SER A 691 -5.16 29.33 -7.92
C SER A 691 -6.44 29.80 -7.22
N GLY A 692 -7.05 28.94 -6.39
CA GLY A 692 -8.30 29.28 -5.69
C GLY A 692 -8.26 30.64 -4.95
N ASP A 693 -7.09 31.00 -4.42
CA ASP A 693 -6.91 32.22 -3.62
C ASP A 693 -6.09 33.32 -4.32
N ARG A 694 -5.61 33.10 -5.56
CA ARG A 694 -4.72 34.07 -6.24
C ARG A 694 -5.00 34.15 -7.74
N PRO A 695 -5.18 35.36 -8.31
CA PRO A 695 -5.23 35.53 -9.76
C PRO A 695 -3.88 35.10 -10.37
N GLY A 696 -3.95 34.51 -11.56
CA GLY A 696 -2.76 34.24 -12.37
C GLY A 696 -2.17 35.54 -12.91
N LEU A 697 -0.91 35.48 -13.39
CA LEU A 697 -0.28 36.58 -14.11
C LEU A 697 -0.97 36.92 -15.43
#